data_AF-B4I2G8-F1
#
_entry.id   AF-B4I2G8-F1
#
_cell.length_a   1.000
_cell.length_b   1.000
_cell.length_c   1.000
_cell.angle_alpha   90.00
_cell.angle_beta   90.00
_cell.angle_gamma   90.00
#
_symmetry.space_group_name_H-M   'P 1'
#
loop_
_entity.id
_entity.type
_entity.pdbx_description
1 polymer ?
#
loop_
_entity_poly.entity_id
_entity_poly.type
_entity_poly.pdbx_seq_one_letter_code
_entity_poly.pdbx_strand_id
1 'polypeptide(L)'
;MNPNMYGPPPTQFQQQPQFGAPPPNSGGWPPQQQQLPQQQPPQQQLPPQQQQQKQPQYGAPPPTSAASQPYLNGNYQQQLATSMGGLSVGGGVGGANPLKPPLPQGAPAAAAPPPTGFNQFNSNAAPPPTNNNNAAFGAPPPTQAGSYVNGALPPSSTPQSVASGINQMSLNSATLAGLPHMPPPKAATPGAAPVQPPIPAAGSTSQPPLPGQPPLPGQPPFSGQIPTSQPAPSPYGVPSSRPGQPQLPPGATPPTYTQPGLPPQQQQQGIPPLQQLGIPQQQAGFPPQQPGLPPLSHPGLPPQPGAPYGAPQQGGYPGGFPGQAPGGFPGAPPPLPGHQAAAPPQFGAPQPGYPGQQPGYPPQPGQQPMPGYPPQPGQQPGGPGYPPQPGAGFSGQPGRPGFNQPPMPGAGNMYQQAPQARRLDPDQMPNPIQVMIENQRLSGGPFVTNQPGLLPPLVTTKFVVHDQGNSSPRFLRSSLYCIPNTGDLLKTTALPLTLNISPLAKVGEGEMEPPIVNFGEMGPIRCNRCKAYMSPNMQFVDAGRRFQCLMCKVTSEVHQGYYQHLDHTGQRVDKHERPELLLGTYEFLATKDYCRNNTPPEVPAFIFIIDVSYNTVKSGLVHLLCSQIKNILKHLPVDQGQDKSKVRVGFITYNSTVHFYNIKSSLAQPQMMVVGDVQEMFMPLLDGFLCHPEESAAVIDALMEEIPRMFADTKETETILYPAIQAGLEALKASNAAGKLLVFNSTLPIAEAPGKLKNRDDRKLLGTDKEKTVLTPQTTAYNTLGQECVQQGCSVDLFVFNNAYIDLATIGQVSRLTGGEVFKYTYFQADVDGKRLIQDIIKNVSRPIAFDAVMRVRTSAGIRPTEFYGHFFMSNTTDVELASIDATKSISIEIKHDDKLAPEENVYLQVALLYTSCSGQRRLRVLNLALRVTTTIADVFKSCDLDAMMLFFAKQACFKLMEHSPKQVKDNLIHRSAQILACYRKHCTSPTSAGQLILPECLKLLPLYASCLLKNDAISGGSDMTLDDRSYVIQFILSMDLNQSVSYLYPRFIPIHNVVPEETDLPTPVRCTHEKTQEDGAYILENGVHLFVWLGQALSPDFVQSVFGVQGLQQIALERFSIVPETPLAKRIHGILDQIMKERSRYMRITWLRQNDKLESVFRHFLVEDRGTDGSASYVDFLCHMHKEIKDLLS
;
A
#
# COMPACT_ATOMS: atom_id res chain seq x y z
N MET A 1 -33.60 -43.17 8.37
CA MET A 1 -33.83 -44.41 9.16
C MET A 1 -32.57 -45.27 9.06
N ASN A 2 -32.19 -45.95 10.14
CA ASN A 2 -31.20 -47.05 10.12
C ASN A 2 -31.92 -48.34 9.65
N PRO A 3 -31.25 -49.47 9.29
CA PRO A 3 -30.70 -50.34 10.33
C PRO A 3 -29.40 -51.13 10.00
N ASN A 4 -28.46 -51.11 10.94
CA ASN A 4 -27.82 -52.25 11.63
C ASN A 4 -27.21 -53.41 10.80
N MET A 5 -25.90 -53.69 10.90
CA MET A 5 -25.15 -54.27 12.04
C MET A 5 -25.41 -55.76 12.34
N TYR A 6 -24.31 -56.52 12.42
CA TYR A 6 -23.99 -57.41 13.56
C TYR A 6 -22.47 -57.41 13.79
N GLY A 7 -22.03 -57.54 15.05
CA GLY A 7 -20.61 -57.62 15.47
C GLY A 7 -20.28 -58.99 16.08
N PRO A 8 -19.41 -59.13 17.12
CA PRO A 8 -18.65 -58.09 17.85
C PRO A 8 -17.13 -58.40 18.07
N PRO A 9 -16.29 -57.46 18.59
CA PRO A 9 -14.83 -57.64 18.70
C PRO A 9 -14.22 -57.52 20.15
N PRO A 10 -13.36 -58.46 20.58
CA PRO A 10 -12.38 -58.32 21.69
C PRO A 10 -10.93 -58.13 21.14
N THR A 11 -9.87 -57.80 21.89
CA THR A 11 -9.68 -57.48 23.33
C THR A 11 -8.73 -56.27 23.46
N GLN A 12 -8.78 -55.52 24.56
CA GLN A 12 -8.04 -54.26 24.78
C GLN A 12 -6.78 -54.45 25.66
N PHE A 13 -5.90 -53.43 25.70
CA PHE A 13 -5.51 -52.77 26.96
C PHE A 13 -5.02 -51.32 26.74
N GLN A 14 -4.96 -50.51 27.80
CA GLN A 14 -5.00 -49.04 27.75
C GLN A 14 -4.37 -48.39 28.99
N GLN A 15 -3.45 -47.41 28.82
CA GLN A 15 -3.20 -46.23 29.69
C GLN A 15 -2.01 -45.39 29.18
N GLN A 16 -1.98 -44.10 29.53
CA GLN A 16 -0.85 -43.17 29.37
C GLN A 16 0.18 -43.37 30.51
N PRO A 17 1.41 -42.79 30.45
CA PRO A 17 1.62 -41.45 31.00
C PRO A 17 2.69 -40.58 30.27
N GLN A 18 3.02 -39.42 30.85
CA GLN A 18 3.94 -38.37 30.36
C GLN A 18 5.44 -38.68 30.56
N PHE A 19 6.32 -37.96 29.85
CA PHE A 19 7.63 -37.38 30.25
C PHE A 19 8.14 -36.50 29.08
N GLY A 20 9.14 -35.61 29.15
CA GLY A 20 10.07 -35.16 30.20
C GLY A 20 11.34 -34.57 29.54
N ALA A 21 11.93 -33.47 30.04
CA ALA A 21 12.96 -32.68 29.32
C ALA A 21 14.41 -32.79 29.90
N PRO A 22 15.49 -32.69 29.08
CA PRO A 22 16.90 -32.78 29.54
C PRO A 22 17.54 -31.52 30.15
N PRO A 23 18.44 -31.68 31.17
CA PRO A 23 19.66 -30.85 31.29
C PRO A 23 20.99 -31.68 31.48
N PRO A 24 21.92 -31.56 32.47
CA PRO A 24 23.39 -31.68 32.25
C PRO A 24 24.10 -33.00 32.75
N ASN A 25 25.46 -33.11 32.69
CA ASN A 25 26.34 -34.32 32.91
C ASN A 25 27.91 -34.31 32.54
N SER A 26 28.43 -34.56 31.30
CA SER A 26 29.82 -35.13 30.97
C SER A 26 31.11 -34.25 30.68
N GLY A 27 32.34 -34.84 30.48
CA GLY A 27 33.71 -34.25 30.13
C GLY A 27 34.86 -35.30 29.91
N GLY A 28 36.20 -35.12 29.60
CA GLY A 28 37.16 -34.02 29.19
C GLY A 28 38.73 -34.36 29.24
N TRP A 29 39.63 -33.63 28.51
CA TRP A 29 41.17 -33.50 28.56
C TRP A 29 42.16 -34.60 28.03
N PRO A 30 43.50 -34.37 27.74
CA PRO A 30 44.39 -33.15 27.79
C PRO A 30 45.34 -32.85 26.54
N PRO A 31 46.14 -31.73 26.52
CA PRO A 31 47.10 -31.36 25.44
C PRO A 31 48.58 -30.96 25.86
N GLN A 32 49.54 -30.93 24.89
CA GLN A 32 50.84 -30.18 24.77
C GLN A 32 51.84 -30.94 23.81
N GLN A 33 52.94 -30.43 23.19
CA GLN A 33 53.78 -29.20 23.32
C GLN A 33 54.63 -28.89 22.03
N GLN A 34 55.03 -27.62 21.82
CA GLN A 34 56.28 -27.05 21.19
C GLN A 34 56.72 -27.21 19.68
N GLN A 35 56.76 -26.03 19.00
CA GLN A 35 57.93 -25.34 18.35
C GLN A 35 58.44 -25.54 16.87
N LEU A 36 58.55 -24.37 16.17
CA LEU A 36 59.58 -23.90 15.19
C LEU A 36 59.64 -24.52 13.75
N PRO A 37 60.25 -23.85 12.72
CA PRO A 37 60.31 -22.40 12.42
C PRO A 37 60.06 -22.02 10.92
N GLN A 38 60.46 -20.80 10.52
CA GLN A 38 60.22 -20.08 9.25
C GLN A 38 60.97 -20.57 7.97
N GLN A 39 60.62 -19.93 6.82
CA GLN A 39 61.49 -19.37 5.72
C GLN A 39 61.19 -19.77 4.25
N GLN A 40 61.86 -19.05 3.33
CA GLN A 40 61.52 -18.84 1.91
C GLN A 40 62.12 -19.87 0.94
N PRO A 41 61.60 -19.98 -0.30
CA PRO A 41 62.36 -20.45 -1.47
C PRO A 41 63.00 -19.28 -2.27
N PRO A 42 64.33 -19.30 -2.55
CA PRO A 42 65.04 -18.27 -3.32
C PRO A 42 65.18 -18.62 -4.82
N GLN A 43 66.01 -17.84 -5.54
CA GLN A 43 66.24 -17.96 -6.99
C GLN A 43 67.29 -19.02 -7.41
N GLN A 44 67.24 -19.35 -8.71
CA GLN A 44 68.37 -19.60 -9.63
C GLN A 44 69.04 -20.99 -9.78
N GLN A 45 69.55 -21.17 -11.02
CA GLN A 45 70.58 -22.09 -11.55
C GLN A 45 70.20 -23.50 -12.11
N LEU A 46 70.58 -23.66 -13.38
CA LEU A 46 70.80 -24.90 -14.19
C LEU A 46 72.22 -25.45 -13.87
N PRO A 47 72.78 -26.56 -14.45
CA PRO A 47 72.44 -27.31 -15.69
C PRO A 47 72.68 -28.86 -15.54
N PRO A 48 73.22 -29.66 -16.51
CA PRO A 48 72.95 -29.87 -17.95
C PRO A 48 72.66 -31.35 -18.37
N GLN A 49 72.30 -31.58 -19.66
CA GLN A 49 72.86 -32.58 -20.62
C GLN A 49 71.90 -33.50 -21.44
N GLN A 50 72.08 -33.45 -22.78
CA GLN A 50 71.93 -34.53 -23.79
C GLN A 50 70.52 -35.14 -24.09
N GLN A 51 70.14 -35.52 -25.33
CA GLN A 51 70.71 -35.32 -26.69
C GLN A 51 69.66 -35.60 -27.82
N GLN A 52 69.80 -34.92 -28.98
CA GLN A 52 69.24 -35.26 -30.33
C GLN A 52 67.69 -35.18 -30.53
N GLN A 53 67.11 -34.97 -31.73
CA GLN A 53 67.62 -34.88 -33.13
C GLN A 53 66.82 -33.86 -34.02
N LYS A 54 67.22 -33.69 -35.30
CA LYS A 54 66.86 -32.62 -36.31
C LYS A 54 65.37 -32.63 -36.77
N GLN A 55 64.68 -31.53 -37.12
CA GLN A 55 64.83 -30.54 -38.25
C GLN A 55 64.67 -31.13 -39.68
N PRO A 56 64.06 -30.44 -40.68
CA PRO A 56 64.46 -29.09 -41.14
C PRO A 56 63.37 -28.08 -41.63
N GLN A 57 63.85 -26.88 -42.00
CA GLN A 57 63.18 -25.67 -42.58
C GLN A 57 62.97 -25.82 -44.13
N TYR A 58 62.57 -24.85 -45.00
CA TYR A 58 62.83 -23.39 -45.15
C TYR A 58 61.89 -22.68 -46.16
N GLY A 59 61.84 -21.33 -46.13
CA GLY A 59 61.28 -20.42 -47.17
C GLY A 59 61.31 -18.94 -46.74
N ALA A 60 61.48 -17.95 -47.64
CA ALA A 60 61.79 -16.54 -47.25
C ALA A 60 61.10 -15.40 -48.07
N PRO A 61 60.84 -14.21 -47.46
CA PRO A 61 60.26 -12.95 -48.04
C PRO A 61 61.34 -12.07 -48.75
N PRO A 62 61.14 -10.83 -49.31
CA PRO A 62 60.17 -9.71 -49.02
C PRO A 62 59.59 -9.04 -50.33
N PRO A 63 59.22 -7.72 -50.48
CA PRO A 63 59.06 -6.56 -49.56
C PRO A 63 57.80 -5.63 -49.78
N THR A 64 57.71 -4.53 -48.99
CA THR A 64 56.89 -3.27 -49.15
C THR A 64 55.37 -3.38 -49.34
N SER A 65 54.49 -2.71 -48.56
CA SER A 65 54.61 -1.64 -47.53
C SER A 65 53.27 -1.55 -46.73
N ALA A 66 52.93 -0.63 -45.81
CA ALA A 66 53.52 0.65 -45.37
C ALA A 66 53.30 0.95 -43.85
N ALA A 67 52.27 1.73 -43.47
CA ALA A 67 51.96 2.21 -42.12
C ALA A 67 50.42 2.44 -41.97
N SER A 68 49.79 2.70 -40.81
CA SER A 68 50.28 3.08 -39.47
C SER A 68 49.36 2.54 -38.33
N GLN A 69 49.62 2.92 -37.07
CA GLN A 69 48.99 2.40 -35.84
C GLN A 69 47.51 2.82 -35.63
N PRO A 70 46.68 1.99 -34.96
CA PRO A 70 45.48 2.44 -34.27
C PRO A 70 45.82 3.06 -32.90
N TYR A 71 45.24 4.22 -32.59
CA TYR A 71 45.38 4.90 -31.30
C TYR A 71 44.38 4.39 -30.25
N LEU A 72 44.68 4.64 -28.96
CA LEU A 72 43.68 4.60 -27.89
C LEU A 72 42.52 5.57 -28.24
N ASN A 73 41.30 5.21 -27.86
CA ASN A 73 40.22 6.18 -27.75
C ASN A 73 39.30 5.84 -26.57
N GLY A 74 38.92 6.85 -25.82
CA GLY A 74 37.90 6.78 -24.78
C GLY A 74 37.30 8.17 -24.61
N ASN A 75 35.97 8.26 -24.63
CA ASN A 75 35.22 9.37 -24.09
C ASN A 75 33.73 8.96 -23.97
N TYR A 76 33.18 9.14 -22.77
CA TYR A 76 31.75 9.03 -22.48
C TYR A 76 31.25 10.41 -21.98
N GLN A 77 29.93 10.60 -21.98
CA GLN A 77 29.21 11.79 -21.49
C GLN A 77 29.45 13.13 -22.24
N GLN A 78 28.64 13.38 -23.28
CA GLN A 78 27.85 14.63 -23.35
C GLN A 78 26.79 14.57 -24.46
N GLN A 79 25.53 14.89 -24.12
CA GLN A 79 24.67 15.82 -24.87
C GLN A 79 23.31 16.01 -24.19
N LEU A 80 23.03 17.25 -23.79
CA LEU A 80 21.69 17.80 -23.51
C LEU A 80 21.76 19.31 -23.82
N ALA A 81 20.69 19.85 -24.42
CA ALA A 81 20.57 21.23 -24.95
C ALA A 81 21.63 21.60 -26.02
N THR A 82 21.26 21.75 -27.29
CA THR A 82 20.59 22.97 -27.81
C THR A 82 19.77 22.64 -29.07
N SER A 83 18.81 23.49 -29.44
CA SER A 83 17.83 23.27 -30.52
C SER A 83 18.19 23.97 -31.86
N MET A 84 17.45 23.60 -32.91
CA MET A 84 17.33 24.22 -34.25
C MET A 84 18.40 23.86 -35.31
N GLY A 85 17.92 23.71 -36.57
CA GLY A 85 18.74 23.87 -37.79
C GLY A 85 19.19 22.58 -38.50
N GLY A 86 18.27 21.84 -39.12
CA GLY A 86 18.62 20.66 -39.94
C GLY A 86 19.25 21.00 -41.31
N LEU A 87 19.66 19.96 -42.06
CA LEU A 87 20.16 20.08 -43.43
C LEU A 87 19.35 19.25 -44.43
N SER A 88 19.39 19.67 -45.69
CA SER A 88 18.42 19.35 -46.75
C SER A 88 18.99 18.46 -47.86
N VAL A 89 18.07 17.94 -48.70
CA VAL A 89 18.41 17.22 -49.93
C VAL A 89 18.72 18.22 -51.06
N GLY A 90 19.88 18.08 -51.69
CA GLY A 90 20.05 18.32 -53.13
C GLY A 90 20.71 19.63 -53.59
N GLY A 91 21.91 19.48 -54.19
CA GLY A 91 22.27 20.18 -55.42
C GLY A 91 23.20 21.41 -55.36
N GLY A 92 24.28 21.37 -56.16
CA GLY A 92 24.71 22.56 -56.92
C GLY A 92 26.07 23.22 -56.59
N VAL A 93 27.12 22.79 -57.32
CA VAL A 93 28.18 23.64 -57.94
C VAL A 93 28.90 24.73 -57.11
N GLY A 94 30.15 24.42 -56.72
CA GLY A 94 31.34 25.25 -57.02
C GLY A 94 31.77 26.42 -56.09
N GLY A 95 33.10 26.63 -55.96
CA GLY A 95 33.66 27.93 -55.54
C GLY A 95 34.77 27.91 -54.46
N ALA A 96 35.95 28.40 -54.83
CA ALA A 96 37.21 28.48 -54.06
C ALA A 96 37.21 29.19 -52.66
N ASN A 97 37.98 28.61 -51.71
CA ASN A 97 39.28 29.10 -51.15
C ASN A 97 39.75 30.57 -51.41
N PRO A 98 40.71 31.16 -50.64
CA PRO A 98 41.19 30.91 -49.25
C PRO A 98 41.69 32.17 -48.44
N LEU A 99 42.39 31.96 -47.30
CA LEU A 99 43.48 32.77 -46.62
C LEU A 99 43.24 33.78 -45.44
N LYS A 100 43.90 33.50 -44.29
CA LYS A 100 44.91 34.26 -43.43
C LYS A 100 45.04 35.82 -43.52
N PRO A 101 45.66 36.58 -42.55
CA PRO A 101 46.44 36.27 -41.30
C PRO A 101 45.85 37.05 -40.06
N PRO A 102 46.52 37.74 -39.06
CA PRO A 102 47.92 37.87 -38.55
C PRO A 102 48.09 37.84 -36.97
N LEU A 103 48.98 38.67 -36.38
CA LEU A 103 49.48 38.87 -34.96
C LEU A 103 50.09 40.32 -34.84
N PRO A 104 50.81 40.82 -33.76
CA PRO A 104 51.13 40.42 -32.35
C PRO A 104 50.72 41.55 -31.32
N GLN A 105 51.34 42.01 -30.19
CA GLN A 105 52.49 41.71 -29.26
C GLN A 105 52.41 42.54 -27.92
N GLY A 106 53.21 42.25 -26.86
CA GLY A 106 53.57 43.19 -25.75
C GLY A 106 53.77 42.61 -24.32
N ALA A 107 54.85 42.94 -23.58
CA ALA A 107 55.24 42.54 -22.19
C ALA A 107 56.48 43.38 -21.69
N PRO A 108 57.13 43.26 -20.48
CA PRO A 108 56.91 42.49 -19.20
C PRO A 108 56.69 43.46 -17.97
N ALA A 109 57.04 43.32 -16.67
CA ALA A 109 57.70 42.38 -15.69
C ALA A 109 57.12 42.68 -14.25
N ALA A 110 57.56 42.31 -13.02
CA ALA A 110 58.68 41.57 -12.35
C ALA A 110 58.09 40.84 -11.07
N ALA A 111 58.60 40.64 -9.82
CA ALA A 111 59.82 40.90 -8.99
C ALA A 111 59.82 39.95 -7.71
N ALA A 112 60.81 40.02 -6.77
CA ALA A 112 60.93 39.19 -5.52
C ALA A 112 61.94 39.85 -4.48
N PRO A 113 62.44 39.26 -3.33
CA PRO A 113 62.23 37.93 -2.69
C PRO A 113 61.95 37.89 -1.11
N PRO A 114 62.84 37.56 -0.09
CA PRO A 114 62.46 37.00 1.26
C PRO A 114 63.09 37.78 2.48
N PRO A 115 63.54 37.27 3.70
CA PRO A 115 63.46 35.97 4.45
C PRO A 115 63.25 36.06 6.02
N THR A 116 63.57 34.98 6.79
CA THR A 116 63.72 34.79 8.29
C THR A 116 62.47 34.59 9.18
N GLY A 117 62.47 33.81 10.30
CA GLY A 117 63.42 32.77 10.79
C GLY A 117 63.27 32.25 12.26
N PHE A 118 63.28 30.91 12.45
CA PHE A 118 63.72 30.10 13.64
C PHE A 118 62.84 29.80 14.92
N ASN A 119 63.04 28.56 15.44
CA ASN A 119 62.81 27.98 16.81
C ASN A 119 61.38 27.70 17.37
N GLN A 120 61.14 26.77 18.33
CA GLN A 120 61.64 25.37 18.58
C GLN A 120 60.88 24.67 19.76
N PHE A 121 60.98 23.33 19.88
CA PHE A 121 60.64 22.42 21.03
C PHE A 121 59.22 22.48 21.68
N ASN A 122 58.32 21.48 21.53
CA ASN A 122 58.26 20.12 22.14
C ASN A 122 57.67 20.01 23.58
N SER A 123 57.00 18.87 23.82
CA SER A 123 56.76 18.14 25.09
C SER A 123 55.49 18.38 25.96
N ASN A 124 54.65 17.34 25.95
CA ASN A 124 54.05 16.58 27.07
C ASN A 124 53.27 17.21 28.25
N ALA A 125 52.26 16.41 28.66
CA ALA A 125 51.66 16.25 29.98
C ALA A 125 50.51 17.20 30.43
N ALA A 126 49.60 16.59 31.19
CA ALA A 126 48.48 17.17 31.95
C ALA A 126 48.68 16.76 33.44
N PRO A 127 47.77 17.02 34.42
CA PRO A 127 46.54 17.82 34.41
C PRO A 127 46.50 19.00 35.43
N PRO A 128 45.66 19.07 36.49
CA PRO A 128 44.58 20.08 36.70
C PRO A 128 44.89 21.02 37.92
N PRO A 129 43.97 21.52 38.83
CA PRO A 129 42.49 21.66 38.87
C PRO A 129 41.91 23.00 39.50
N THR A 130 40.57 23.08 39.61
CA THR A 130 39.73 23.72 40.68
C THR A 130 39.48 25.25 40.84
N ASN A 131 38.23 25.54 41.31
CA ASN A 131 37.71 26.67 42.14
C ASN A 131 37.43 28.07 41.53
N ASN A 132 36.49 28.90 42.05
CA ASN A 132 35.19 28.68 42.75
C ASN A 132 34.40 30.04 42.89
N ASN A 133 33.07 30.00 43.19
CA ASN A 133 32.20 30.97 43.92
C ASN A 133 30.92 31.53 43.22
N ASN A 134 29.75 31.04 43.67
CA ASN A 134 28.65 31.76 44.39
C ASN A 134 28.04 33.11 43.89
N ALA A 135 26.73 33.41 44.08
CA ALA A 135 25.61 32.67 44.71
C ALA A 135 24.19 33.27 44.47
N ALA A 136 23.14 32.46 44.75
CA ALA A 136 21.73 32.77 45.13
C ALA A 136 20.83 33.60 44.18
N PHE A 137 19.49 33.50 44.16
CA PHE A 137 18.45 32.82 45.00
C PHE A 137 17.52 31.99 44.09
N GLY A 138 16.61 31.09 44.53
CA GLY A 138 16.25 30.57 45.86
C GLY A 138 14.85 29.90 45.83
N ALA A 139 14.64 28.77 46.53
CA ALA A 139 13.37 28.01 46.55
C ALA A 139 13.14 27.29 47.91
N PRO A 140 11.89 26.96 48.31
CA PRO A 140 11.59 26.47 49.67
C PRO A 140 11.80 24.94 49.87
N PRO A 141 12.05 24.46 51.12
CA PRO A 141 12.41 23.07 51.42
C PRO A 141 11.29 22.23 52.07
N PRO A 142 11.42 20.88 52.08
CA PRO A 142 10.69 19.99 52.98
C PRO A 142 11.37 19.87 54.37
N THR A 143 10.58 19.56 55.41
CA THR A 143 11.07 19.31 56.79
C THR A 143 10.49 18.00 57.38
N GLN A 144 10.89 17.66 58.61
CA GLN A 144 11.10 16.28 59.08
C GLN A 144 10.11 15.79 60.17
N ALA A 145 10.36 14.53 60.58
CA ALA A 145 10.07 13.91 61.89
C ALA A 145 8.70 13.23 62.07
N GLY A 146 8.73 11.89 62.26
CA GLY A 146 7.57 11.03 62.48
C GLY A 146 7.46 10.50 63.92
N SER A 147 6.70 9.41 64.11
CA SER A 147 6.53 8.73 65.41
C SER A 147 6.05 7.27 65.26
N TYR A 148 6.87 6.35 65.75
CA TYR A 148 6.55 5.05 66.39
C TYR A 148 5.66 3.95 65.72
N VAL A 149 6.30 2.78 65.45
CA VAL A 149 6.04 1.42 66.02
C VAL A 149 4.61 0.82 65.90
N ASN A 150 4.34 -0.43 65.51
CA ASN A 150 5.07 -1.65 65.07
C ASN A 150 4.07 -2.44 64.16
N GLY A 151 4.36 -3.47 63.34
CA GLY A 151 5.48 -4.38 63.04
C GLY A 151 4.87 -5.66 62.40
N ALA A 152 5.55 -6.72 61.97
CA ALA A 152 6.94 -6.95 61.52
C ALA A 152 7.02 -8.34 60.84
N LEU A 153 7.66 -8.49 59.67
CA LEU A 153 8.02 -9.79 59.06
C LEU A 153 9.28 -9.71 58.17
N PRO A 154 10.40 -10.32 58.58
CA PRO A 154 11.56 -10.63 57.74
C PRO A 154 12.06 -12.09 57.98
N PRO A 155 13.25 -12.50 57.48
CA PRO A 155 13.61 -12.70 56.08
C PRO A 155 14.13 -14.15 55.85
N SER A 156 14.72 -14.43 54.67
CA SER A 156 15.59 -15.61 54.47
C SER A 156 16.99 -15.20 54.01
N SER A 157 18.01 -15.98 54.39
CA SER A 157 19.43 -15.72 54.06
C SER A 157 20.24 -17.02 53.94
N THR A 158 21.44 -16.91 53.36
CA THR A 158 22.31 -18.00 52.83
C THR A 158 23.35 -18.46 53.89
N PRO A 159 24.44 -19.25 53.62
CA PRO A 159 24.92 -19.92 52.38
C PRO A 159 25.48 -21.37 52.55
N GLN A 160 25.90 -22.05 51.46
CA GLN A 160 27.28 -22.55 51.17
C GLN A 160 27.41 -23.72 50.12
N SER A 161 28.66 -23.89 49.63
CA SER A 161 29.34 -25.08 49.00
C SER A 161 29.01 -25.63 47.59
N VAL A 162 29.76 -25.12 46.59
CA VAL A 162 30.55 -25.74 45.46
C VAL A 162 30.12 -27.01 44.64
N ALA A 163 30.33 -26.87 43.31
CA ALA A 163 30.91 -27.82 42.31
C ALA A 163 30.04 -28.75 41.39
N SER A 164 30.41 -28.78 40.08
CA SER A 164 30.10 -29.75 38.98
C SER A 164 28.63 -29.87 38.47
N GLY A 165 28.26 -29.98 37.16
CA GLY A 165 28.94 -29.84 35.84
C GLY A 165 29.01 -31.15 35.01
N ILE A 166 28.64 -31.27 33.70
CA ILE A 166 28.11 -30.25 32.73
C ILE A 166 27.17 -30.66 31.53
N ASN A 167 27.15 -31.84 30.85
CA ASN A 167 26.18 -32.18 29.72
C ASN A 167 25.26 -33.48 29.76
N GLN A 168 23.93 -33.36 29.46
CA GLN A 168 22.86 -34.31 28.92
C GLN A 168 21.97 -35.31 29.76
N MET A 169 20.62 -35.28 29.52
CA MET A 169 19.70 -36.46 29.52
C MET A 169 19.25 -36.85 28.07
N SER A 170 18.57 -38.00 27.90
CA SER A 170 17.86 -38.38 26.67
C SER A 170 16.61 -39.26 26.92
N LEU A 171 15.55 -39.02 26.13
CA LEU A 171 14.45 -39.91 25.68
C LEU A 171 13.69 -40.88 26.64
N ASN A 172 12.35 -40.71 26.60
CA ASN A 172 11.32 -41.74 26.36
C ASN A 172 10.75 -42.68 27.47
N SER A 173 9.44 -42.44 27.73
CA SER A 173 8.32 -43.41 27.58
C SER A 173 8.08 -44.55 28.58
N ALA A 174 6.80 -44.77 28.94
CA ALA A 174 5.99 -45.96 28.52
C ALA A 174 4.77 -46.30 29.43
N THR A 175 3.57 -45.95 28.96
CA THR A 175 2.35 -46.81 28.79
C THR A 175 1.86 -47.89 29.79
N LEU A 176 0.51 -47.99 29.91
CA LEU A 176 -0.32 -49.18 30.24
C LEU A 176 -0.20 -49.79 31.68
N ALA A 177 -1.21 -50.45 32.31
CA ALA A 177 -2.67 -50.53 32.08
C ALA A 177 -3.48 -51.14 33.26
N GLY A 178 -4.60 -50.50 33.65
CA GLY A 178 -5.90 -51.15 33.97
C GLY A 178 -6.23 -51.69 35.39
N LEU A 179 -7.53 -51.60 35.74
CA LEU A 179 -8.27 -52.33 36.80
C LEU A 179 -7.94 -51.99 38.30
N PRO A 180 -8.74 -52.43 39.30
CA PRO A 180 -10.19 -52.23 39.45
C PRO A 180 -10.68 -51.85 40.89
N HIS A 181 -11.99 -51.59 41.02
CA HIS A 181 -12.89 -51.68 42.21
C HIS A 181 -12.43 -51.46 43.69
N MET A 182 -13.20 -50.59 44.38
CA MET A 182 -13.62 -50.55 45.82
C MET A 182 -13.01 -51.51 46.87
N PRO A 183 -12.88 -50.98 48.11
CA PRO A 183 -13.59 -51.58 49.27
C PRO A 183 -14.51 -50.59 50.04
N PRO A 184 -15.39 -51.06 50.98
CA PRO A 184 -16.53 -50.29 51.49
C PRO A 184 -16.52 -50.13 53.06
N PRO A 185 -17.62 -50.21 53.87
CA PRO A 185 -18.03 -49.06 54.71
C PRO A 185 -18.33 -49.38 56.20
N LYS A 186 -18.89 -48.42 56.97
CA LYS A 186 -19.79 -48.63 58.12
C LYS A 186 -20.59 -47.37 58.51
N ALA A 187 -21.67 -47.53 59.29
CA ALA A 187 -22.69 -46.49 59.54
C ALA A 187 -23.35 -46.58 60.93
N ALA A 188 -24.05 -45.52 61.37
CA ALA A 188 -24.98 -45.47 62.51
C ALA A 188 -25.96 -44.27 62.41
N THR A 189 -27.01 -44.23 63.24
CA THR A 189 -28.21 -43.34 63.15
C THR A 189 -28.48 -42.57 64.48
N PRO A 190 -29.70 -42.07 64.82
CA PRO A 190 -30.35 -40.81 64.38
C PRO A 190 -30.86 -39.87 65.53
N GLY A 191 -31.44 -38.67 65.25
CA GLY A 191 -32.28 -37.96 66.26
C GLY A 191 -32.71 -36.48 66.07
N ALA A 192 -34.03 -36.28 65.81
CA ALA A 192 -34.98 -35.24 66.33
C ALA A 192 -34.70 -33.70 66.46
N ALA A 193 -35.45 -32.92 65.65
CA ALA A 193 -36.48 -31.90 66.04
C ALA A 193 -36.14 -30.46 66.57
N PRO A 194 -37.07 -29.45 66.46
CA PRO A 194 -36.72 -28.00 66.38
C PRO A 194 -37.53 -26.98 67.24
N VAL A 195 -37.11 -25.69 67.25
CA VAL A 195 -37.88 -24.48 67.68
C VAL A 195 -37.52 -23.24 66.81
N GLN A 196 -38.38 -22.19 66.76
CA GLN A 196 -38.35 -20.96 65.93
C GLN A 196 -38.77 -19.70 66.77
N PRO A 197 -38.93 -18.46 66.24
CA PRO A 197 -38.67 -17.91 64.89
C PRO A 197 -37.45 -16.94 64.90
N PRO A 198 -37.46 -15.58 64.83
CA PRO A 198 -38.52 -14.55 64.66
C PRO A 198 -38.58 -13.96 63.21
N ILE A 199 -39.37 -12.89 62.99
CA ILE A 199 -39.47 -12.09 61.73
C ILE A 199 -39.77 -10.60 62.06
N PRO A 200 -39.71 -9.62 61.11
CA PRO A 200 -40.72 -9.40 60.03
C PRO A 200 -40.10 -9.33 58.61
N ALA A 201 -40.84 -9.45 57.49
CA ALA A 201 -42.28 -9.69 57.26
C ALA A 201 -42.52 -10.58 56.00
N ALA A 202 -43.27 -10.09 55.00
CA ALA A 202 -43.65 -10.74 53.73
C ALA A 202 -43.95 -9.64 52.68
N GLY A 203 -44.30 -9.89 51.41
CA GLY A 203 -44.63 -11.15 50.70
C GLY A 203 -44.88 -10.87 49.20
N SER A 204 -45.62 -11.68 48.44
CA SER A 204 -46.33 -12.93 48.79
C SER A 204 -46.60 -13.79 47.54
N THR A 205 -46.23 -15.08 47.59
CA THR A 205 -46.89 -16.30 47.00
C THR A 205 -47.53 -16.27 45.59
N SER A 206 -47.46 -17.33 44.78
CA SER A 206 -47.51 -18.77 45.13
C SER A 206 -46.73 -19.68 44.16
N GLN A 207 -46.57 -20.96 44.51
CA GLN A 207 -45.73 -21.95 43.79
C GLN A 207 -46.37 -23.38 43.81
N PRO A 208 -45.73 -24.52 43.43
CA PRO A 208 -46.33 -25.50 42.52
C PRO A 208 -46.63 -26.87 43.20
N PRO A 209 -46.71 -27.98 42.44
CA PRO A 209 -45.58 -28.93 42.50
C PRO A 209 -45.15 -29.58 41.17
N LEU A 210 -44.05 -30.35 41.25
CA LEU A 210 -43.39 -31.19 40.22
C LEU A 210 -43.61 -32.70 40.59
N PRO A 211 -42.93 -33.69 39.95
CA PRO A 211 -42.93 -34.09 38.53
C PRO A 211 -43.32 -35.59 38.34
N GLY A 212 -43.39 -36.10 37.10
CA GLY A 212 -43.68 -37.52 36.81
C GLY A 212 -43.08 -38.06 35.50
N GLN A 213 -42.91 -39.39 35.39
CA GLN A 213 -42.20 -40.10 34.30
C GLN A 213 -43.14 -41.05 33.48
N PRO A 214 -42.68 -41.80 32.43
CA PRO A 214 -43.50 -42.12 31.25
C PRO A 214 -44.24 -43.49 31.31
N PRO A 215 -45.11 -43.81 30.34
CA PRO A 215 -44.64 -44.61 29.18
C PRO A 215 -45.28 -44.28 27.80
N LEU A 216 -44.75 -44.94 26.76
CA LEU A 216 -45.34 -45.18 25.42
C LEU A 216 -46.39 -46.33 25.49
N PRO A 217 -47.08 -46.71 24.39
CA PRO A 217 -47.70 -45.94 23.31
C PRO A 217 -49.23 -46.24 23.20
N GLY A 218 -49.99 -45.48 22.38
CA GLY A 218 -51.47 -45.56 22.37
C GLY A 218 -52.11 -46.58 21.38
N GLN A 219 -53.45 -46.65 21.39
CA GLN A 219 -54.29 -47.15 20.28
C GLN A 219 -55.73 -46.55 20.33
N PRO A 220 -56.50 -46.52 19.21
CA PRO A 220 -57.87 -45.98 19.08
C PRO A 220 -58.87 -47.12 18.69
N PRO A 221 -59.97 -47.00 17.90
CA PRO A 221 -60.76 -45.86 17.35
C PRO A 221 -62.32 -46.05 17.44
N PHE A 222 -63.09 -45.29 16.61
CA PHE A 222 -64.52 -45.42 16.23
C PHE A 222 -65.61 -44.89 17.20
N SER A 223 -66.80 -44.46 16.75
CA SER A 223 -67.40 -44.52 15.38
C SER A 223 -68.25 -43.29 14.97
N GLY A 224 -68.11 -42.83 13.72
CA GLY A 224 -69.19 -42.17 12.96
C GLY A 224 -68.81 -40.91 12.14
N GLN A 225 -68.80 -40.90 10.80
CA GLN A 225 -68.67 -42.02 9.85
C GLN A 225 -68.19 -41.53 8.46
N ILE A 226 -67.05 -42.08 7.98
CA ILE A 226 -66.71 -42.54 6.60
C ILE A 226 -67.06 -41.61 5.41
N PRO A 227 -66.12 -41.30 4.47
CA PRO A 227 -64.97 -42.10 4.01
C PRO A 227 -63.59 -41.47 4.38
N THR A 228 -62.40 -41.87 3.89
CA THR A 228 -61.99 -42.77 2.78
C THR A 228 -60.72 -43.59 3.16
N SER A 229 -59.87 -43.98 2.19
CA SER A 229 -58.80 -44.99 2.30
C SER A 229 -57.38 -44.46 2.03
N GLN A 230 -56.40 -44.89 2.82
CA GLN A 230 -55.01 -45.11 2.34
C GLN A 230 -54.89 -46.52 1.72
N PRO A 231 -53.75 -46.89 1.09
CA PRO A 231 -52.67 -47.50 1.87
C PRO A 231 -51.23 -47.17 1.39
N ALA A 232 -50.24 -47.56 2.19
CA ALA A 232 -48.86 -47.81 1.76
C ALA A 232 -48.59 -49.34 1.77
N PRO A 233 -47.59 -49.84 1.04
CA PRO A 233 -46.37 -50.27 1.76
C PRO A 233 -45.05 -50.12 0.98
N SER A 234 -43.93 -50.43 1.66
CA SER A 234 -42.60 -50.77 1.13
C SER A 234 -42.62 -52.21 0.51
N PRO A 235 -41.51 -52.89 0.06
CA PRO A 235 -40.07 -52.61 0.25
C PRO A 235 -39.13 -52.98 -0.96
N TYR A 236 -37.83 -53.13 -0.67
CA TYR A 236 -36.74 -53.70 -1.50
C TYR A 236 -36.18 -52.83 -2.64
N GLY A 237 -34.89 -53.05 -2.96
CA GLY A 237 -34.13 -52.34 -4.00
C GLY A 237 -33.05 -53.24 -4.62
N VAL A 238 -32.06 -52.62 -5.28
CA VAL A 238 -30.93 -53.22 -6.05
C VAL A 238 -31.38 -54.10 -7.25
N PRO A 239 -30.72 -54.09 -8.45
CA PRO A 239 -29.37 -53.59 -8.72
C PRO A 239 -29.12 -52.76 -10.02
N SER A 240 -27.91 -52.21 -10.04
CA SER A 240 -26.97 -51.95 -11.16
C SER A 240 -27.38 -52.12 -12.64
N SER A 241 -27.08 -51.10 -13.47
CA SER A 241 -26.24 -51.27 -14.69
C SER A 241 -25.90 -49.95 -15.44
N ARG A 242 -24.62 -49.78 -15.83
CA ARG A 242 -24.14 -49.03 -17.02
C ARG A 242 -24.21 -49.97 -18.26
N PRO A 243 -23.96 -49.56 -19.53
CA PRO A 243 -23.51 -48.26 -20.08
C PRO A 243 -24.38 -47.74 -21.28
N GLY A 244 -23.96 -46.66 -21.97
CA GLY A 244 -24.50 -46.31 -23.30
C GLY A 244 -24.14 -44.92 -23.86
N GLN A 245 -23.19 -44.86 -24.81
CA GLN A 245 -23.09 -43.84 -25.87
C GLN A 245 -23.81 -44.40 -27.14
N PRO A 246 -24.07 -43.67 -28.27
CA PRO A 246 -23.20 -42.64 -28.89
C PRO A 246 -23.83 -41.50 -29.75
N GLN A 247 -22.95 -40.68 -30.35
CA GLN A 247 -23.02 -40.03 -31.69
C GLN A 247 -23.86 -38.76 -32.01
N LEU A 248 -23.27 -37.95 -32.91
CA LEU A 248 -23.73 -36.75 -33.67
C LEU A 248 -24.11 -37.19 -35.12
N PRO A 249 -24.47 -36.35 -36.14
CA PRO A 249 -24.43 -34.86 -36.30
C PRO A 249 -25.70 -34.30 -37.02
N PRO A 250 -25.65 -33.35 -38.00
CA PRO A 250 -25.24 -31.92 -38.03
C PRO A 250 -26.39 -30.93 -38.41
N GLY A 251 -26.17 -29.59 -38.41
CA GLY A 251 -27.02 -28.67 -39.19
C GLY A 251 -27.02 -27.17 -38.80
N ALA A 252 -26.95 -26.27 -39.79
CA ALA A 252 -26.69 -24.83 -39.68
C ALA A 252 -27.85 -23.90 -39.21
N THR A 253 -27.49 -22.77 -38.57
CA THR A 253 -28.00 -21.35 -38.63
C THR A 253 -29.41 -21.02 -39.17
N PRO A 254 -30.14 -19.93 -38.75
CA PRO A 254 -29.88 -18.82 -37.78
C PRO A 254 -31.12 -18.66 -36.81
N PRO A 255 -31.72 -17.50 -36.39
CA PRO A 255 -31.37 -16.06 -36.38
C PRO A 255 -31.57 -15.31 -35.01
N THR A 256 -32.67 -14.55 -34.80
CA THR A 256 -32.79 -13.46 -33.80
C THR A 256 -34.20 -13.26 -33.17
N TYR A 257 -34.22 -12.59 -32.00
CA TYR A 257 -35.26 -11.70 -31.39
C TYR A 257 -36.09 -12.12 -30.14
N THR A 258 -36.06 -11.22 -29.14
CA THR A 258 -37.09 -10.77 -28.16
C THR A 258 -37.64 -11.64 -26.99
N GLN A 259 -37.71 -10.97 -25.83
CA GLN A 259 -38.60 -11.13 -24.64
C GLN A 259 -40.08 -11.43 -24.99
N PRO A 260 -40.90 -12.12 -24.14
CA PRO A 260 -41.37 -11.54 -22.84
C PRO A 260 -41.82 -12.53 -21.71
N GLY A 261 -42.24 -11.99 -20.54
CA GLY A 261 -43.37 -12.56 -19.77
C GLY A 261 -43.29 -12.61 -18.22
N LEU A 262 -44.37 -12.19 -17.53
CA LEU A 262 -44.61 -12.30 -16.07
C LEU A 262 -46.04 -12.80 -15.78
N PRO A 263 -46.27 -13.52 -14.66
CA PRO A 263 -47.59 -13.61 -14.01
C PRO A 263 -47.49 -13.38 -12.46
N PRO A 264 -48.57 -13.49 -11.64
CA PRO A 264 -49.55 -12.42 -11.42
C PRO A 264 -49.79 -12.09 -9.91
N GLN A 265 -50.84 -11.29 -9.59
CA GLN A 265 -51.07 -10.62 -8.30
C GLN A 265 -52.46 -10.95 -7.67
N GLN A 266 -52.66 -10.74 -6.36
CA GLN A 266 -53.98 -10.77 -5.69
C GLN A 266 -54.17 -9.66 -4.60
N GLN A 267 -55.38 -9.61 -4.01
CA GLN A 267 -56.14 -8.49 -3.39
C GLN A 267 -56.12 -8.49 -1.82
N GLN A 268 -56.62 -7.51 -1.02
CA GLN A 268 -57.01 -6.05 -1.11
C GLN A 268 -57.52 -5.55 0.30
N GLN A 269 -57.76 -4.23 0.47
CA GLN A 269 -58.64 -3.52 1.47
C GLN A 269 -57.98 -2.85 2.72
N GLY A 270 -58.54 -1.72 3.24
CA GLY A 270 -57.90 -0.93 4.34
C GLY A 270 -58.62 0.28 5.04
N ILE A 271 -59.12 1.30 4.32
CA ILE A 271 -59.86 2.52 4.82
C ILE A 271 -59.06 3.54 5.76
N PRO A 272 -59.54 4.79 6.11
CA PRO A 272 -58.69 6.02 6.07
C PRO A 272 -58.64 6.93 7.37
N PRO A 273 -58.85 8.29 7.37
CA PRO A 273 -57.81 9.35 7.33
C PRO A 273 -57.87 10.45 8.45
N LEU A 274 -56.91 11.41 8.50
CA LEU A 274 -57.14 12.89 8.60
C LEU A 274 -55.85 13.77 8.76
N GLN A 275 -55.90 14.99 8.17
CA GLN A 275 -55.25 16.30 8.44
C GLN A 275 -53.78 16.44 8.95
N GLN A 276 -52.96 17.47 8.65
CA GLN A 276 -52.83 18.62 7.71
C GLN A 276 -51.73 19.56 8.32
N LEU A 277 -51.21 20.54 7.54
CA LEU A 277 -50.25 21.63 7.91
C LEU A 277 -48.74 21.26 7.84
N GLY A 278 -47.85 22.10 7.29
CA GLY A 278 -48.04 23.31 6.47
C GLY A 278 -46.81 24.25 6.49
N ILE A 279 -46.22 24.58 5.33
CA ILE A 279 -45.05 25.49 5.20
C ILE A 279 -45.26 26.46 3.99
N PRO A 280 -44.90 27.76 4.06
CA PRO A 280 -45.27 28.74 3.03
C PRO A 280 -44.46 28.74 1.72
N GLN A 281 -45.22 28.55 0.64
CA GLN A 281 -45.05 28.90 -0.77
C GLN A 281 -44.43 30.28 -1.11
N GLN A 282 -43.67 30.34 -2.22
CA GLN A 282 -43.83 31.37 -3.27
C GLN A 282 -43.50 30.78 -4.67
N GLN A 283 -44.11 31.33 -5.72
CA GLN A 283 -44.11 30.85 -7.12
C GLN A 283 -43.67 32.02 -8.05
N ALA A 284 -43.56 31.95 -9.39
CA ALA A 284 -44.05 31.01 -10.42
C ALA A 284 -43.15 31.06 -11.69
N GLY A 285 -43.24 30.15 -12.67
CA GLY A 285 -43.96 28.86 -12.69
C GLY A 285 -44.27 28.31 -14.11
N PHE A 286 -44.67 27.03 -14.16
CA PHE A 286 -45.45 26.33 -15.21
C PHE A 286 -44.91 26.19 -16.66
N PRO A 287 -45.32 25.15 -17.43
CA PRO A 287 -45.36 23.72 -17.03
C PRO A 287 -44.94 22.73 -18.14
N PRO A 288 -44.52 21.49 -17.79
CA PRO A 288 -44.55 20.33 -18.68
C PRO A 288 -45.72 19.36 -18.35
N GLN A 289 -46.17 18.57 -19.33
CA GLN A 289 -47.07 17.42 -19.13
C GLN A 289 -46.39 16.09 -19.48
N GLN A 290 -47.00 14.98 -19.04
CA GLN A 290 -46.43 13.62 -19.04
C GLN A 290 -47.38 12.61 -19.79
N PRO A 291 -47.22 11.27 -19.74
CA PRO A 291 -46.94 10.49 -20.95
C PRO A 291 -48.07 9.52 -21.39
N GLY A 292 -47.90 8.87 -22.56
CA GLY A 292 -48.78 7.78 -23.02
C GLY A 292 -48.18 6.88 -24.13
N LEU A 293 -48.44 5.57 -24.03
CA LEU A 293 -48.15 4.44 -24.96
C LEU A 293 -49.17 3.31 -24.63
N PRO A 294 -49.34 2.23 -25.44
CA PRO A 294 -48.82 1.86 -26.77
C PRO A 294 -49.98 1.78 -27.82
N PRO A 295 -49.96 0.98 -28.94
CA PRO A 295 -49.92 -0.50 -28.99
C PRO A 295 -49.06 -1.12 -30.15
N LEU A 296 -49.25 -2.43 -30.45
CA LEU A 296 -48.42 -3.30 -31.32
C LEU A 296 -49.20 -3.96 -32.48
N SER A 297 -48.52 -4.30 -33.59
CA SER A 297 -48.84 -5.44 -34.50
C SER A 297 -47.69 -5.79 -35.48
N HIS A 298 -47.75 -7.00 -36.08
CA HIS A 298 -46.80 -7.61 -37.06
C HIS A 298 -47.59 -8.17 -38.29
N PRO A 299 -47.05 -8.96 -39.26
CA PRO A 299 -45.67 -9.22 -39.74
C PRO A 299 -45.50 -9.08 -41.30
N GLY A 300 -44.31 -9.36 -41.86
CA GLY A 300 -44.07 -9.50 -43.31
C GLY A 300 -42.69 -10.09 -43.68
N LEU A 301 -42.54 -10.72 -44.85
CA LEU A 301 -41.35 -11.49 -45.31
C LEU A 301 -40.76 -10.95 -46.65
N PRO A 302 -39.55 -11.39 -47.11
CA PRO A 302 -38.66 -10.60 -48.00
C PRO A 302 -38.80 -10.92 -49.51
N PRO A 303 -38.02 -10.25 -50.39
CA PRO A 303 -36.86 -10.97 -50.98
C PRO A 303 -35.58 -10.08 -51.13
N GLN A 304 -34.72 -10.39 -52.12
CA GLN A 304 -33.26 -10.13 -52.13
C GLN A 304 -32.79 -9.23 -53.34
N PRO A 305 -31.65 -9.37 -54.06
CA PRO A 305 -30.75 -8.21 -54.26
C PRO A 305 -30.40 -7.79 -55.72
N GLY A 306 -29.85 -6.58 -55.86
CA GLY A 306 -28.62 -6.36 -56.64
C GLY A 306 -28.65 -5.71 -58.04
N ALA A 307 -27.94 -4.57 -58.16
CA ALA A 307 -27.10 -4.16 -59.32
C ALA A 307 -27.79 -3.83 -60.69
N PRO A 308 -27.05 -3.31 -61.70
CA PRO A 308 -26.30 -2.03 -61.66
C PRO A 308 -26.44 -1.13 -62.93
N TYR A 309 -25.83 0.07 -62.88
CA TYR A 309 -25.36 0.94 -64.00
C TYR A 309 -26.31 1.37 -65.17
N GLY A 310 -26.35 2.69 -65.45
CA GLY A 310 -26.14 3.16 -66.84
C GLY A 310 -26.99 4.30 -67.44
N ALA A 311 -26.68 5.58 -67.12
CA ALA A 311 -26.86 6.76 -68.01
C ALA A 311 -28.32 7.12 -68.47
N PRO A 312 -28.59 8.18 -69.28
CA PRO A 312 -27.73 9.27 -69.77
C PRO A 312 -28.23 10.70 -69.41
N GLN A 313 -27.59 11.72 -69.99
CA GLN A 313 -27.76 13.16 -69.77
C GLN A 313 -28.30 13.87 -71.04
N GLN A 314 -29.14 14.91 -70.94
CA GLN A 314 -29.26 15.94 -71.98
C GLN A 314 -29.91 17.28 -71.55
N GLY A 315 -29.51 18.38 -72.22
CA GLY A 315 -30.12 19.72 -72.17
C GLY A 315 -29.57 20.67 -71.08
N GLY A 316 -29.01 21.85 -71.38
CA GLY A 316 -28.66 22.47 -72.67
C GLY A 316 -27.83 23.76 -72.49
N TYR A 317 -26.87 23.99 -73.40
CA TYR A 317 -25.91 25.13 -73.46
C TYR A 317 -26.46 26.30 -74.34
N PRO A 318 -25.81 27.50 -74.54
CA PRO A 318 -24.35 27.78 -74.52
C PRO A 318 -23.78 29.18 -74.11
N GLY A 319 -22.48 29.19 -73.74
CA GLY A 319 -21.37 29.97 -74.34
C GLY A 319 -21.33 31.52 -74.38
N GLY A 320 -20.14 32.09 -74.08
CA GLY A 320 -19.64 33.35 -74.66
C GLY A 320 -19.10 34.43 -73.70
N PHE A 321 -17.86 34.90 -73.92
CA PHE A 321 -17.33 36.18 -73.39
C PHE A 321 -17.63 37.33 -74.38
N PRO A 322 -17.83 38.58 -73.90
CA PRO A 322 -16.75 39.59 -74.00
C PRO A 322 -16.67 40.50 -72.74
N GLY A 323 -16.06 41.70 -72.83
CA GLY A 323 -15.96 42.65 -71.71
C GLY A 323 -15.62 44.10 -72.11
N GLN A 324 -15.12 44.88 -71.13
CA GLN A 324 -14.63 46.29 -71.16
C GLN A 324 -15.65 47.47 -71.19
N ALA A 325 -15.36 48.43 -70.29
CA ALA A 325 -15.60 49.89 -70.34
C ALA A 325 -17.05 50.45 -70.37
N PRO A 326 -17.27 51.77 -70.16
CA PRO A 326 -16.45 52.84 -69.54
C PRO A 326 -17.07 53.32 -68.19
N GLY A 327 -16.58 54.32 -67.42
CA GLY A 327 -15.41 55.20 -67.50
C GLY A 327 -15.75 56.68 -67.25
N GLY A 328 -15.41 57.25 -66.07
CA GLY A 328 -15.64 58.68 -65.75
C GLY A 328 -15.20 59.12 -64.33
N PHE A 329 -14.60 60.32 -64.22
CA PHE A 329 -14.13 61.04 -63.00
C PHE A 329 -14.96 62.35 -62.80
N PRO A 330 -14.77 63.23 -61.77
CA PRO A 330 -13.80 63.26 -60.64
C PRO A 330 -14.39 63.58 -59.23
N GLY A 331 -13.55 63.61 -58.17
CA GLY A 331 -13.76 64.53 -57.01
C GLY A 331 -13.38 64.09 -55.56
N ALA A 332 -12.26 64.62 -55.04
CA ALA A 332 -11.91 64.98 -53.63
C ALA A 332 -11.95 63.98 -52.40
N PRO A 333 -10.92 63.98 -51.51
CA PRO A 333 -10.85 63.30 -50.17
C PRO A 333 -10.98 64.33 -49.00
N PRO A 334 -10.48 64.19 -47.72
CA PRO A 334 -9.78 63.12 -46.93
C PRO A 334 -10.39 62.94 -45.48
N PRO A 335 -9.68 62.71 -44.32
CA PRO A 335 -8.50 61.88 -43.90
C PRO A 335 -8.84 60.76 -42.83
N LEU A 336 -8.17 59.59 -42.72
CA LEU A 336 -6.92 59.19 -41.97
C LEU A 336 -6.94 59.32 -40.41
N PRO A 337 -6.09 58.62 -39.60
CA PRO A 337 -5.07 57.55 -39.82
C PRO A 337 -5.34 56.26 -38.97
N GLY A 338 -4.46 55.24 -38.75
CA GLY A 338 -3.22 54.81 -39.43
C GLY A 338 -2.18 53.96 -38.63
N HIS A 339 -2.29 52.61 -38.68
CA HIS A 339 -1.16 51.62 -38.85
C HIS A 339 -0.35 51.01 -37.65
N GLN A 340 0.58 50.11 -38.00
CA GLN A 340 1.26 49.05 -37.22
C GLN A 340 2.79 49.29 -37.11
N ALA A 341 3.52 48.61 -36.19
CA ALA A 341 4.78 47.87 -36.51
C ALA A 341 5.48 47.22 -35.28
N ALA A 342 6.31 46.22 -35.60
CA ALA A 342 7.07 45.24 -34.80
C ALA A 342 8.19 45.72 -33.82
N ALA A 343 8.77 44.73 -33.13
CA ALA A 343 10.17 44.62 -32.67
C ALA A 343 10.47 44.87 -31.15
N PRO A 344 11.68 44.50 -30.63
CA PRO A 344 11.90 44.05 -29.22
C PRO A 344 12.87 45.02 -28.44
N PRO A 345 13.73 44.65 -27.45
CA PRO A 345 13.91 43.41 -26.65
C PRO A 345 14.22 43.61 -25.12
N GLN A 346 14.53 42.49 -24.45
CA GLN A 346 15.57 42.32 -23.40
C GLN A 346 15.36 42.84 -21.95
N PHE A 347 15.99 42.12 -21.00
CA PHE A 347 16.06 42.39 -19.55
C PHE A 347 17.18 43.38 -19.18
N GLY A 348 16.98 44.12 -18.08
CA GLY A 348 18.02 44.87 -17.37
C GLY A 348 17.65 45.14 -15.91
N ALA A 349 18.63 45.07 -15.00
CA ALA A 349 18.55 45.51 -13.60
C ALA A 349 19.11 46.96 -13.49
N PRO A 350 19.03 47.70 -12.35
CA PRO A 350 18.74 47.26 -10.97
C PRO A 350 17.81 48.22 -10.14
N GLN A 351 17.99 48.21 -8.81
CA GLN A 351 17.43 49.07 -7.74
C GLN A 351 17.75 50.59 -7.87
N PRO A 352 17.32 51.48 -6.92
CA PRO A 352 16.03 51.60 -6.18
C PRO A 352 15.48 53.07 -6.10
N GLY A 353 14.25 53.31 -5.62
CA GLY A 353 13.83 54.67 -5.21
C GLY A 353 12.34 54.90 -4.85
N TYR A 354 12.10 55.55 -3.70
CA TYR A 354 10.85 56.23 -3.26
C TYR A 354 11.06 57.78 -3.37
N PRO A 355 10.08 58.70 -3.10
CA PRO A 355 8.65 58.55 -2.75
C PRO A 355 7.68 59.44 -3.59
N GLY A 356 6.38 59.45 -3.26
CA GLY A 356 5.42 60.49 -3.71
C GLY A 356 3.97 60.28 -3.22
N GLN A 357 3.24 61.34 -2.87
CA GLN A 357 1.82 61.31 -2.45
C GLN A 357 0.87 61.86 -3.54
N GLN A 358 -0.44 61.55 -3.46
CA GLN A 358 -1.51 62.00 -4.37
C GLN A 358 -2.48 63.02 -3.73
N PRO A 359 -3.06 63.94 -4.53
CA PRO A 359 -4.31 64.64 -4.16
C PRO A 359 -5.40 64.75 -5.27
N GLY A 360 -6.63 64.31 -4.97
CA GLY A 360 -7.91 65.03 -5.26
C GLY A 360 -8.69 64.90 -6.60
N TYR A 361 -9.97 64.43 -6.49
CA TYR A 361 -11.23 64.96 -7.13
C TYR A 361 -11.44 64.94 -8.68
N PRO A 362 -12.66 65.20 -9.27
CA PRO A 362 -14.07 65.22 -8.78
C PRO A 362 -15.13 64.33 -9.60
N PRO A 363 -16.34 64.74 -10.14
CA PRO A 363 -17.65 64.25 -9.59
C PRO A 363 -18.90 63.92 -10.52
N GLN A 364 -19.91 63.20 -9.96
CA GLN A 364 -21.42 63.21 -10.15
C GLN A 364 -22.13 63.05 -11.55
N PRO A 365 -23.50 62.92 -11.68
CA PRO A 365 -24.68 62.81 -10.74
C PRO A 365 -25.56 61.51 -10.98
N GLY A 366 -26.84 61.26 -10.59
CA GLY A 366 -27.83 61.81 -9.61
C GLY A 366 -29.32 61.93 -10.08
N GLN A 367 -30.32 61.22 -9.51
CA GLN A 367 -31.81 61.36 -9.75
C GLN A 367 -32.76 60.85 -8.59
N GLN A 368 -34.09 61.06 -8.68
CA GLN A 368 -35.22 60.82 -7.71
C GLN A 368 -36.58 60.51 -8.47
N PRO A 369 -37.80 60.17 -7.90
CA PRO A 369 -38.42 60.50 -6.58
C PRO A 369 -39.32 59.40 -5.87
N MET A 370 -40.36 59.80 -5.09
CA MET A 370 -41.20 59.10 -4.04
C MET A 370 -42.65 58.70 -4.53
N PRO A 371 -43.72 58.32 -3.73
CA PRO A 371 -43.93 58.09 -2.26
C PRO A 371 -44.84 56.86 -1.80
N GLY A 372 -45.02 56.61 -0.47
CA GLY A 372 -46.06 55.71 0.11
C GLY A 372 -45.96 55.45 1.65
N TYR A 373 -47.08 55.15 2.36
CA TYR A 373 -47.24 55.04 3.85
C TYR A 373 -48.49 54.15 4.22
N PRO A 374 -49.05 53.96 5.47
CA PRO A 374 -48.86 54.64 6.78
C PRO A 374 -48.49 53.82 8.08
N PRO A 375 -49.36 53.43 9.08
CA PRO A 375 -49.08 53.80 10.50
C PRO A 375 -49.03 52.70 11.62
N GLN A 376 -48.77 53.20 12.84
CA GLN A 376 -48.50 52.56 14.16
C GLN A 376 -49.76 52.04 14.94
N PRO A 377 -49.66 51.34 16.11
CA PRO A 377 -49.22 51.90 17.42
C PRO A 377 -48.39 50.96 18.35
N GLY A 378 -47.81 51.49 19.44
CA GLY A 378 -46.94 50.76 20.40
C GLY A 378 -47.43 50.76 21.86
N GLN A 379 -46.54 50.47 22.84
CA GLN A 379 -46.79 50.71 24.28
C GLN A 379 -45.50 50.71 25.16
N GLN A 380 -45.58 51.32 26.35
CA GLN A 380 -44.55 51.46 27.39
C GLN A 380 -45.27 51.65 28.76
N PRO A 381 -44.73 51.22 29.94
CA PRO A 381 -44.27 52.23 30.94
C PRO A 381 -43.24 51.78 32.05
N GLY A 382 -42.39 52.72 32.52
CA GLY A 382 -42.46 53.19 33.94
C GLY A 382 -41.61 52.65 35.14
N GLY A 383 -40.30 52.93 35.22
CA GLY A 383 -39.53 53.30 36.46
C GLY A 383 -39.44 52.36 37.70
N PRO A 384 -38.93 52.81 38.89
CA PRO A 384 -37.94 53.89 39.17
C PRO A 384 -36.92 53.68 40.36
N GLY A 385 -35.65 54.13 40.21
CA GLY A 385 -34.87 54.97 41.17
C GLY A 385 -34.19 54.51 42.51
N TYR A 386 -32.85 54.69 42.59
CA TYR A 386 -31.99 55.09 43.77
C TYR A 386 -31.89 54.19 45.05
N PRO A 387 -30.96 54.41 46.03
CA PRO A 387 -29.79 55.35 46.18
C PRO A 387 -28.40 54.69 46.56
N PRO A 388 -27.30 55.45 46.79
CA PRO A 388 -25.92 54.92 47.00
C PRO A 388 -25.16 55.32 48.31
N GLN A 389 -23.96 54.71 48.52
CA GLN A 389 -22.85 55.08 49.45
C GLN A 389 -23.07 54.92 50.99
N PRO A 390 -22.07 55.08 51.91
CA PRO A 390 -20.65 55.53 51.79
C PRO A 390 -19.57 54.66 52.53
N GLY A 391 -18.28 55.09 52.53
CA GLY A 391 -17.41 54.91 53.74
C GLY A 391 -15.88 54.64 53.62
N ALA A 392 -15.05 55.70 53.56
CA ALA A 392 -13.65 55.86 54.06
C ALA A 392 -12.50 54.86 53.72
N GLY A 393 -11.23 55.31 53.53
CA GLY A 393 -10.72 56.69 53.42
C GLY A 393 -9.18 56.88 53.49
N PHE A 394 -8.73 58.11 53.17
CA PHE A 394 -7.40 58.73 53.37
C PHE A 394 -6.18 58.21 52.53
N SER A 395 -5.21 59.05 52.10
CA SER A 395 -5.17 60.52 51.81
C SER A 395 -3.82 60.94 51.20
N GLY A 396 -3.77 61.96 50.32
CA GLY A 396 -2.50 62.63 49.94
C GLY A 396 -2.50 63.47 48.65
N GLN A 397 -2.53 64.79 48.78
CA GLN A 397 -2.27 65.83 47.74
C GLN A 397 -1.42 66.95 48.40
N PRO A 398 -1.00 68.08 47.76
CA PRO A 398 -1.36 68.65 46.44
C PRO A 398 -0.19 69.12 45.54
N GLY A 399 -0.49 69.70 44.36
CA GLY A 399 0.49 70.44 43.54
C GLY A 399 -0.08 71.03 42.22
N ARG A 400 -0.17 72.37 42.13
CA ARG A 400 -0.63 73.19 40.97
C ARG A 400 -0.23 74.67 41.22
N PRO A 401 -0.32 75.62 40.25
CA PRO A 401 -0.54 75.52 38.80
C PRO A 401 0.47 76.33 37.93
N GLY A 402 0.29 76.34 36.60
CA GLY A 402 0.98 77.24 35.65
C GLY A 402 0.31 77.23 34.26
N PHE A 403 0.43 78.29 33.45
CA PHE A 403 -0.42 78.52 32.24
C PHE A 403 0.37 79.04 31.02
N ASN A 404 -0.01 78.57 29.81
CA ASN A 404 0.10 79.19 28.46
C ASN A 404 1.38 79.95 28.01
N GLN A 405 2.14 79.41 27.02
CA GLN A 405 2.01 79.69 25.56
C GLN A 405 3.11 79.01 24.67
N PRO A 406 2.97 78.95 23.33
CA PRO A 406 3.87 78.29 22.35
C PRO A 406 5.06 79.19 21.85
N PRO A 407 5.94 78.85 20.86
CA PRO A 407 5.78 77.87 19.74
C PRO A 407 7.00 77.03 19.23
N MET A 408 6.68 75.93 18.52
CA MET A 408 7.46 75.32 17.40
C MET A 408 8.91 74.82 17.73
N PRO A 409 9.74 74.34 16.76
CA PRO A 409 9.71 72.92 16.39
C PRO A 409 11.09 72.23 16.41
N GLY A 410 11.11 70.89 16.57
CA GLY A 410 12.34 70.11 16.42
C GLY A 410 12.09 68.60 16.28
N ALA A 411 12.45 68.02 15.13
CA ALA A 411 12.37 66.58 14.90
C ALA A 411 13.72 65.91 15.21
N GLY A 412 13.69 64.75 15.86
CA GLY A 412 14.84 63.89 16.09
C GLY A 412 14.42 62.42 16.02
N ASN A 413 15.02 61.64 15.13
CA ASN A 413 14.63 60.26 14.89
C ASN A 413 14.99 59.35 16.06
N MET A 414 14.02 58.58 16.56
CA MET A 414 14.29 57.23 17.05
C MET A 414 13.61 56.22 16.13
N TYR A 415 14.42 55.35 15.52
CA TYR A 415 13.93 54.21 14.77
C TYR A 415 13.28 53.21 15.72
N GLN A 416 11.99 52.93 15.55
CA GLN A 416 11.40 51.73 16.12
C GLN A 416 11.98 50.51 15.40
N GLN A 417 12.77 49.70 16.11
CA GLN A 417 13.08 48.35 15.63
C GLN A 417 11.79 47.54 15.65
N ALA A 418 11.38 47.04 14.48
CA ALA A 418 10.33 46.02 14.43
C ALA A 418 10.81 44.78 15.22
N PRO A 419 9.96 44.15 16.04
CA PRO A 419 10.36 42.97 16.79
C PRO A 419 10.74 41.85 15.83
N GLN A 420 12.01 41.43 15.86
CA GLN A 420 12.49 40.31 15.06
C GLN A 420 11.65 39.07 15.40
N ALA A 421 11.04 38.46 14.39
CA ALA A 421 10.33 37.20 14.55
C ALA A 421 11.33 36.15 15.07
N ARG A 422 11.12 35.64 16.29
CA ARG A 422 11.91 34.54 16.83
C ARG A 422 11.74 33.34 15.89
N ARG A 423 12.82 32.98 15.18
CA ARG A 423 12.88 31.81 14.34
C ARG A 423 12.53 30.58 15.19
N LEU A 424 11.59 29.76 14.72
CA LEU A 424 11.24 28.51 15.41
C LEU A 424 12.49 27.62 15.48
N ASP A 425 12.76 27.09 16.66
CA ASP A 425 13.85 26.16 16.94
C ASP A 425 13.48 24.78 16.33
N PRO A 426 14.25 24.26 15.35
CA PRO A 426 13.92 22.99 14.70
C PRO A 426 13.90 21.78 15.62
N ASP A 427 14.63 21.81 16.75
CA ASP A 427 14.68 20.71 17.72
C ASP A 427 13.58 20.81 18.80
N GLN A 428 12.78 21.89 18.81
CA GLN A 428 11.53 21.99 19.59
C GLN A 428 10.29 21.52 18.81
N MET A 429 10.44 21.08 17.56
CA MET A 429 9.36 20.57 16.72
C MET A 429 9.16 19.05 16.90
N PRO A 430 7.96 18.49 16.63
CA PRO A 430 7.71 17.05 16.69
C PRO A 430 8.70 16.23 15.82
N ASN A 431 9.65 15.56 16.47
CA ASN A 431 10.69 14.78 15.83
C ASN A 431 10.22 13.33 15.61
N PRO A 432 10.04 12.85 14.36
CA PRO A 432 9.46 11.53 14.09
C PRO A 432 10.29 10.39 14.68
N ILE A 433 11.62 10.50 14.68
CA ILE A 433 12.52 9.48 15.23
C ILE A 433 12.31 9.32 16.74
N GLN A 434 12.14 10.43 17.47
CA GLN A 434 11.85 10.38 18.91
C GLN A 434 10.50 9.72 19.19
N VAL A 435 9.46 10.00 18.38
CA VAL A 435 8.14 9.36 18.52
C VAL A 435 8.22 7.85 18.31
N MET A 436 9.02 7.39 17.33
CA MET A 436 9.22 5.95 17.09
C MET A 436 9.98 5.28 18.24
N ILE A 437 11.04 5.90 18.76
CA ILE A 437 11.79 5.38 19.92
C ILE A 437 10.93 5.36 21.19
N GLU A 438 10.14 6.41 21.42
CA GLU A 438 9.20 6.52 22.55
C GLU A 438 8.11 5.45 22.47
N ASN A 439 7.47 5.25 21.31
CA ASN A 439 6.48 4.19 21.15
C ASN A 439 7.09 2.78 21.23
N GLN A 440 8.32 2.58 20.73
CA GLN A 440 9.03 1.32 20.89
C GLN A 440 9.32 0.98 22.36
N ARG A 441 9.59 2.00 23.20
CA ARG A 441 9.79 1.86 24.65
C ARG A 441 8.49 1.65 25.43
N LEU A 442 7.40 2.30 25.01
CA LEU A 442 6.11 2.28 25.73
C LEU A 442 5.13 1.18 25.26
N SER A 443 5.31 0.65 24.05
CA SER A 443 4.35 -0.22 23.37
C SER A 443 4.99 -1.38 22.59
N GLY A 444 6.29 -1.63 22.80
CA GLY A 444 6.95 -2.83 22.33
C GLY A 444 6.62 -4.07 23.16
N GLY A 445 6.86 -5.26 22.60
CA GLY A 445 6.56 -6.54 23.28
C GLY A 445 5.14 -7.07 22.99
N PRO A 446 4.48 -7.76 23.94
CA PRO A 446 3.17 -8.37 23.70
C PRO A 446 2.03 -7.35 23.53
N PHE A 447 1.29 -7.43 22.43
CA PHE A 447 0.03 -6.70 22.21
C PHE A 447 -1.14 -7.69 22.18
N VAL A 448 -2.15 -7.48 23.03
CA VAL A 448 -3.27 -8.43 23.22
C VAL A 448 -4.58 -7.81 22.75
N THR A 449 -5.28 -8.47 21.82
CA THR A 449 -6.42 -7.86 21.10
C THR A 449 -7.78 -8.04 21.78
N ASN A 450 -7.83 -8.12 23.12
CA ASN A 450 -9.03 -8.50 23.88
C ASN A 450 -10.02 -7.35 24.17
N GLN A 451 -9.72 -6.10 23.80
CA GLN A 451 -10.58 -4.94 24.09
C GLN A 451 -11.08 -4.24 22.81
N PRO A 452 -12.40 -3.95 22.70
CA PRO A 452 -12.93 -3.10 21.64
C PRO A 452 -12.29 -1.71 21.65
N GLY A 453 -11.94 -1.19 20.47
CA GLY A 453 -11.38 0.16 20.34
C GLY A 453 -10.07 0.38 21.11
N LEU A 454 -9.25 -0.68 21.25
CA LEU A 454 -7.87 -0.61 21.74
C LEU A 454 -6.96 -0.14 20.61
N LEU A 455 -6.27 1.00 20.81
CA LEU A 455 -5.32 1.55 19.85
C LEU A 455 -4.07 0.65 19.76
N PRO A 456 -3.66 0.17 18.58
CA PRO A 456 -2.44 -0.63 18.41
C PRO A 456 -1.17 0.24 18.49
N PRO A 457 0.02 -0.38 18.68
CA PRO A 457 1.30 0.32 18.56
C PRO A 457 1.50 0.90 17.15
N LEU A 458 2.44 1.84 17.00
CA LEU A 458 2.84 2.36 15.69
C LEU A 458 3.37 1.25 14.77
N VAL A 459 3.28 1.45 13.47
CA VAL A 459 3.68 0.45 12.46
C VAL A 459 5.19 0.17 12.50
N THR A 460 5.98 1.14 12.96
CA THR A 460 7.44 1.05 13.15
C THR A 460 7.87 0.36 14.45
N THR A 461 6.94 0.07 15.37
CA THR A 461 7.23 -0.58 16.65
C THR A 461 7.32 -2.10 16.49
N LYS A 462 8.36 -2.72 17.06
CA LYS A 462 8.47 -4.18 17.19
C LYS A 462 7.58 -4.66 18.36
N PHE A 463 6.49 -5.34 18.02
CA PHE A 463 5.56 -6.00 18.95
C PHE A 463 5.13 -7.39 18.44
N VAL A 464 4.59 -8.23 19.33
CA VAL A 464 4.09 -9.59 19.07
C VAL A 464 2.61 -9.67 19.44
N VAL A 465 1.76 -9.93 18.46
CA VAL A 465 0.30 -9.94 18.62
C VAL A 465 -0.21 -11.27 19.15
N HIS A 466 -1.02 -11.19 20.20
CA HIS A 466 -1.79 -12.29 20.76
C HIS A 466 -3.27 -12.03 20.46
N ASP A 467 -3.84 -12.77 19.51
CA ASP A 467 -5.26 -12.63 19.16
C ASP A 467 -6.14 -13.19 20.30
N GLN A 468 -7.05 -12.34 20.80
CA GLN A 468 -8.06 -12.66 21.81
C GLN A 468 -9.43 -12.06 21.45
N GLY A 469 -9.75 -12.00 20.16
CA GLY A 469 -11.12 -11.72 19.65
C GLY A 469 -11.22 -10.57 18.66
N ASN A 470 -10.22 -9.70 18.58
CA ASN A 470 -10.07 -8.70 17.54
C ASN A 470 -8.85 -9.01 16.67
N SER A 471 -8.96 -8.76 15.36
CA SER A 471 -7.93 -9.13 14.40
C SER A 471 -6.60 -8.42 14.66
N SER A 472 -5.50 -9.07 14.31
CA SER A 472 -4.17 -8.47 14.39
C SER A 472 -4.09 -7.16 13.59
N PRO A 473 -3.48 -6.09 14.12
CA PRO A 473 -3.23 -4.83 13.41
C PRO A 473 -2.22 -4.96 12.26
N ARG A 474 -1.77 -6.17 11.92
CA ARG A 474 -1.10 -6.49 10.64
C ARG A 474 -2.11 -6.73 9.50
N PHE A 475 -3.28 -7.31 9.80
CA PHE A 475 -4.31 -7.62 8.80
C PHE A 475 -5.31 -6.47 8.59
N LEU A 476 -5.66 -5.76 9.68
CA LEU A 476 -6.75 -4.78 9.69
C LEU A 476 -6.46 -3.65 10.70
N ARG A 477 -6.34 -2.42 10.21
CA ARG A 477 -6.30 -1.19 11.04
C ARG A 477 -7.42 -0.23 10.67
N SER A 478 -7.91 0.52 11.64
CA SER A 478 -8.80 1.67 11.40
C SER A 478 -8.08 2.98 11.68
N SER A 479 -8.42 4.06 11.00
CA SER A 479 -7.96 5.41 11.36
C SER A 479 -8.46 5.87 12.74
N LEU A 480 -9.63 5.38 13.19
CA LEU A 480 -10.28 5.80 14.44
C LEU A 480 -10.71 4.57 15.25
N TYR A 481 -10.06 4.34 16.39
CA TYR A 481 -10.42 3.27 17.32
C TYR A 481 -11.56 3.65 18.28
N CYS A 482 -11.95 4.94 18.30
CA CYS A 482 -13.15 5.44 18.96
C CYS A 482 -13.95 6.31 17.99
N ILE A 483 -15.17 5.88 17.66
CA ILE A 483 -15.99 6.43 16.57
C ILE A 483 -17.01 7.44 17.12
N PRO A 484 -17.13 8.64 16.52
CA PRO A 484 -18.20 9.60 16.82
C PRO A 484 -19.60 8.97 16.68
N ASN A 485 -20.49 9.19 17.64
CA ASN A 485 -21.81 8.56 17.62
C ASN A 485 -22.77 9.11 16.55
N THR A 486 -22.45 10.22 15.89
CA THR A 486 -23.19 10.76 14.74
C THR A 486 -22.24 11.14 13.60
N GLY A 487 -22.76 11.10 12.37
CA GLY A 487 -22.04 11.56 11.20
C GLY A 487 -21.68 13.05 11.24
N ASP A 488 -22.48 13.89 11.90
CA ASP A 488 -22.19 15.33 12.04
C ASP A 488 -21.09 15.62 13.08
N LEU A 489 -20.98 14.80 14.12
CA LEU A 489 -19.84 14.84 15.03
C LEU A 489 -18.56 14.42 14.29
N LEU A 490 -18.61 13.38 13.46
CA LEU A 490 -17.49 12.98 12.60
C LEU A 490 -17.09 14.09 11.61
N LYS A 491 -18.06 14.67 10.86
CA LYS A 491 -17.81 15.82 9.97
C LYS A 491 -17.13 16.98 10.72
N THR A 492 -17.57 17.27 11.93
CA THR A 492 -17.02 18.34 12.77
C THR A 492 -15.54 18.09 13.10
N THR A 493 -15.09 16.84 13.26
CA THR A 493 -13.66 16.52 13.45
C THR A 493 -12.81 16.65 12.18
N ALA A 494 -13.42 16.65 10.99
CA ALA A 494 -12.78 16.50 9.67
C ALA A 494 -11.94 15.22 9.44
N LEU A 495 -11.82 14.36 10.47
CA LEU A 495 -11.08 13.09 10.42
C LEU A 495 -11.78 12.10 9.47
N PRO A 496 -11.02 11.35 8.65
CA PRO A 496 -11.57 10.24 7.88
C PRO A 496 -11.81 9.04 8.81
N LEU A 497 -12.99 8.40 8.74
CA LEU A 497 -13.21 7.06 9.32
C LEU A 497 -12.92 6.02 8.23
N THR A 498 -11.81 5.30 8.35
CA THR A 498 -11.32 4.42 7.29
C THR A 498 -10.80 3.10 7.84
N LEU A 499 -10.67 2.11 6.95
CA LEU A 499 -10.03 0.84 7.19
C LEU A 499 -8.90 0.61 6.17
N ASN A 500 -7.75 0.15 6.64
CA ASN A 500 -6.70 -0.39 5.79
C ASN A 500 -6.62 -1.90 6.01
N ILE A 501 -6.73 -2.67 4.94
CA ILE A 501 -6.88 -4.12 4.98
C ILE A 501 -5.79 -4.79 4.15
N SER A 502 -4.97 -5.62 4.78
CA SER A 502 -3.95 -6.48 4.17
C SER A 502 -4.23 -7.93 4.58
N PRO A 503 -5.22 -8.61 3.98
CA PRO A 503 -5.80 -9.83 4.55
C PRO A 503 -4.83 -11.02 4.58
N LEU A 504 -3.79 -11.02 3.75
CA LEU A 504 -2.72 -12.03 3.75
C LEU A 504 -1.39 -11.53 4.32
N ALA A 505 -1.36 -10.40 5.05
CA ALA A 505 -0.13 -9.89 5.66
C ALA A 505 0.64 -10.99 6.41
N LYS A 506 1.97 -11.00 6.30
CA LYS A 506 2.78 -11.97 7.05
C LYS A 506 2.64 -11.72 8.55
N VAL A 507 2.43 -12.77 9.33
CA VAL A 507 2.46 -12.70 10.79
C VAL A 507 3.89 -12.39 11.28
N GLY A 508 3.99 -11.85 12.49
CA GLY A 508 5.27 -11.63 13.17
C GLY A 508 5.92 -12.92 13.65
N GLU A 509 7.22 -12.88 13.92
CA GLU A 509 7.91 -13.98 14.60
C GLU A 509 7.31 -14.17 16.01
N GLY A 510 6.95 -15.42 16.36
CA GLY A 510 6.26 -15.75 17.60
C GLY A 510 4.73 -15.55 17.57
N GLU A 511 4.14 -15.11 16.46
CA GLU A 511 2.69 -15.01 16.29
C GLU A 511 2.08 -16.30 15.70
N MET A 512 0.77 -16.49 15.92
CA MET A 512 0.02 -17.64 15.38
C MET A 512 -0.52 -17.32 13.97
N GLU A 513 -0.17 -18.17 12.99
CA GLU A 513 -0.84 -18.15 11.67
C GLU A 513 -2.34 -18.48 11.81
N PRO A 514 -3.25 -17.83 11.05
CA PRO A 514 -4.69 -18.03 11.19
C PRO A 514 -5.10 -19.52 11.09
N PRO A 515 -5.83 -20.07 12.08
CA PRO A 515 -6.22 -21.47 12.06
C PRO A 515 -7.36 -21.71 11.06
N ILE A 516 -7.27 -22.83 10.33
CA ILE A 516 -8.27 -23.26 9.35
C ILE A 516 -9.30 -24.17 10.04
N VAL A 517 -10.52 -23.65 10.21
CA VAL A 517 -11.67 -24.35 10.79
C VAL A 517 -12.42 -25.12 9.69
N ASN A 518 -12.84 -26.35 9.96
CA ASN A 518 -13.57 -27.18 9.01
C ASN A 518 -14.88 -27.70 9.62
N PHE A 519 -16.03 -27.30 9.04
CA PHE A 519 -17.36 -27.75 9.45
C PHE A 519 -17.95 -28.84 8.52
N GLY A 520 -17.16 -29.35 7.56
CA GLY A 520 -17.62 -30.31 6.56
C GLY A 520 -18.76 -29.77 5.70
N GLU A 521 -19.69 -30.64 5.31
CA GLU A 521 -20.83 -30.30 4.43
C GLU A 521 -21.81 -29.26 5.01
N MET A 522 -21.71 -28.96 6.31
CA MET A 522 -22.50 -27.91 6.97
C MET A 522 -22.16 -26.50 6.44
N GLY A 523 -20.92 -26.30 5.98
CA GLY A 523 -20.38 -24.98 5.65
C GLY A 523 -20.29 -24.04 6.87
N PRO A 524 -19.72 -22.83 6.70
CA PRO A 524 -19.56 -21.90 7.81
C PRO A 524 -20.89 -21.28 8.23
N ILE A 525 -21.19 -21.33 9.54
CA ILE A 525 -22.41 -20.77 10.14
C ILE A 525 -22.46 -19.25 9.93
N ARG A 526 -23.63 -18.73 9.55
CA ARG A 526 -23.89 -17.30 9.28
C ARG A 526 -25.15 -16.80 9.97
N CYS A 527 -25.20 -15.52 10.33
CA CYS A 527 -26.44 -14.84 10.72
C CYS A 527 -27.43 -14.82 9.54
N ASN A 528 -28.70 -15.18 9.81
CA ASN A 528 -29.71 -15.30 8.76
C ASN A 528 -30.04 -13.99 8.04
N ARG A 529 -29.89 -12.83 8.70
CA ARG A 529 -30.13 -11.49 8.10
C ARG A 529 -28.90 -10.95 7.38
N CYS A 530 -27.88 -10.46 8.10
CA CYS A 530 -26.73 -9.76 7.49
C CYS A 530 -25.68 -10.68 6.83
N LYS A 531 -25.86 -12.02 6.92
CA LYS A 531 -24.91 -13.03 6.42
C LYS A 531 -23.49 -12.90 6.95
N ALA A 532 -23.31 -12.24 8.11
CA ALA A 532 -22.05 -12.25 8.85
C ALA A 532 -21.76 -13.67 9.36
N TYR A 533 -20.50 -14.08 9.29
CA TYR A 533 -20.01 -15.38 9.73
C TYR A 533 -19.94 -15.45 11.26
N MET A 534 -20.10 -16.66 11.80
CA MET A 534 -19.85 -16.96 13.22
C MET A 534 -18.48 -16.43 13.64
N SER A 535 -18.44 -15.74 14.79
CA SER A 535 -17.30 -14.98 15.31
C SER A 535 -17.48 -14.78 16.83
N PRO A 536 -16.47 -14.27 17.56
CA PRO A 536 -16.63 -13.85 18.96
C PRO A 536 -17.73 -12.80 19.18
N ASN A 537 -18.17 -12.10 18.13
CA ASN A 537 -19.21 -11.06 18.17
C ASN A 537 -20.64 -11.63 18.00
N MET A 538 -20.87 -12.84 18.49
CA MET A 538 -22.15 -13.55 18.47
C MET A 538 -22.54 -13.98 19.88
N GLN A 539 -23.67 -13.49 20.40
CA GLN A 539 -24.13 -13.77 21.75
C GLN A 539 -25.08 -14.97 21.76
N PHE A 540 -24.67 -16.10 22.33
CA PHE A 540 -25.54 -17.27 22.45
C PHE A 540 -26.61 -17.07 23.53
N VAL A 541 -27.82 -17.58 23.26
CA VAL A 541 -29.02 -17.48 24.11
C VAL A 541 -29.82 -18.79 24.05
N ASP A 542 -30.97 -18.87 24.72
CA ASP A 542 -31.87 -20.05 24.73
C ASP A 542 -31.14 -21.37 25.06
N ALA A 543 -30.28 -21.35 26.10
CA ALA A 543 -29.40 -22.47 26.48
C ALA A 543 -28.52 -23.00 25.33
N GLY A 544 -28.04 -22.07 24.48
CA GLY A 544 -27.15 -22.34 23.34
C GLY A 544 -27.88 -22.69 22.04
N ARG A 545 -29.22 -22.75 22.06
CA ARG A 545 -30.03 -23.15 20.88
C ARG A 545 -30.14 -22.04 19.84
N ARG A 546 -29.85 -20.80 20.22
CA ARG A 546 -29.87 -19.63 19.33
C ARG A 546 -28.68 -18.71 19.61
N PHE A 547 -28.37 -17.84 18.66
CA PHE A 547 -27.38 -16.78 18.81
C PHE A 547 -27.89 -15.45 18.25
N GLN A 548 -27.70 -14.36 18.98
CA GLN A 548 -27.93 -13.01 18.51
C GLN A 548 -26.67 -12.47 17.82
N CYS A 549 -26.83 -11.99 16.58
CA CYS A 549 -25.74 -11.35 15.86
C CYS A 549 -25.59 -9.90 16.32
N LEU A 550 -24.48 -9.55 16.98
CA LEU A 550 -24.30 -8.21 17.55
C LEU A 550 -24.23 -7.11 16.48
N MET A 551 -23.92 -7.45 15.22
CA MET A 551 -23.89 -6.51 14.09
C MET A 551 -25.29 -6.02 13.67
N CYS A 552 -26.31 -6.88 13.67
CA CYS A 552 -27.66 -6.54 13.18
C CYS A 552 -28.82 -6.91 14.13
N LYS A 553 -28.48 -7.30 15.36
CA LYS A 553 -29.34 -7.64 16.51
C LYS A 553 -30.35 -8.78 16.29
N VAL A 554 -30.32 -9.45 15.13
CA VAL A 554 -31.20 -10.59 14.83
C VAL A 554 -30.68 -11.87 15.45
N THR A 555 -31.55 -12.52 16.20
CA THR A 555 -31.39 -13.89 16.70
C THR A 555 -31.58 -14.89 15.57
N SER A 556 -30.62 -15.80 15.41
CA SER A 556 -30.66 -16.93 14.46
C SER A 556 -30.56 -18.24 15.24
N GLU A 557 -31.11 -19.33 14.69
CA GLU A 557 -31.05 -20.64 15.35
C GLU A 557 -29.70 -21.32 15.12
N VAL A 558 -29.21 -22.05 16.12
CA VAL A 558 -27.96 -22.79 16.04
C VAL A 558 -28.21 -24.12 15.34
N HIS A 559 -27.45 -24.39 14.27
CA HIS A 559 -27.54 -25.65 13.54
C HIS A 559 -27.25 -26.84 14.48
N GLN A 560 -28.02 -27.93 14.36
CA GLN A 560 -27.97 -29.04 15.32
C GLN A 560 -26.57 -29.67 15.47
N GLY A 561 -25.84 -29.84 14.35
CA GLY A 561 -24.45 -30.33 14.37
C GLY A 561 -23.41 -29.32 14.91
N TYR A 562 -23.83 -28.08 15.19
CA TYR A 562 -23.02 -27.04 15.83
C TYR A 562 -23.52 -26.71 17.25
N TYR A 563 -24.59 -27.36 17.74
CA TYR A 563 -25.16 -27.07 19.07
C TYR A 563 -24.19 -27.43 20.20
N GLN A 564 -24.18 -26.57 21.22
CA GLN A 564 -23.52 -26.83 22.49
C GLN A 564 -24.22 -26.03 23.60
N HIS A 565 -24.17 -26.54 24.83
CA HIS A 565 -24.74 -25.90 26.01
C HIS A 565 -24.00 -24.61 26.42
N LEU A 566 -24.69 -23.78 27.20
CA LEU A 566 -24.09 -22.68 27.93
C LEU A 566 -23.72 -23.12 29.34
N ASP A 567 -22.67 -22.51 29.88
CA ASP A 567 -22.27 -22.61 31.28
C ASP A 567 -23.08 -21.66 32.19
N HIS A 568 -22.71 -21.64 33.47
CA HIS A 568 -23.31 -20.79 34.50
C HIS A 568 -23.02 -19.28 34.32
N THR A 569 -22.12 -18.90 33.40
CA THR A 569 -21.80 -17.51 33.04
C THR A 569 -22.51 -17.06 31.74
N GLY A 570 -23.25 -17.97 31.08
CA GLY A 570 -23.85 -17.74 29.78
C GLY A 570 -22.88 -17.83 28.60
N GLN A 571 -21.63 -18.26 28.83
CA GLN A 571 -20.69 -18.59 27.76
C GLN A 571 -20.91 -20.03 27.27
N ARG A 572 -20.51 -20.31 26.03
CA ARG A 572 -20.65 -21.64 25.43
C ARG A 572 -19.51 -22.55 25.91
N VAL A 573 -19.78 -23.78 26.37
CA VAL A 573 -18.77 -24.58 27.09
C VAL A 573 -17.53 -24.95 26.26
N ASP A 574 -17.66 -25.04 24.94
CA ASP A 574 -16.57 -25.32 23.98
C ASP A 574 -15.95 -24.03 23.38
N LYS A 575 -16.25 -22.83 23.92
CA LYS A 575 -15.75 -21.54 23.40
C LYS A 575 -14.23 -21.50 23.25
N HIS A 576 -13.51 -22.06 24.22
CA HIS A 576 -12.04 -22.05 24.24
C HIS A 576 -11.41 -23.16 23.37
N GLU A 577 -12.22 -24.09 22.85
CA GLU A 577 -11.81 -25.14 21.90
C GLU A 577 -11.98 -24.71 20.44
N ARG A 578 -12.66 -23.57 20.21
CA ARG A 578 -13.17 -23.13 18.90
C ARG A 578 -12.55 -21.79 18.47
N PRO A 579 -11.64 -21.79 17.47
CA PRO A 579 -11.03 -20.55 16.99
C PRO A 579 -12.05 -19.50 16.55
N GLU A 580 -13.15 -19.91 15.92
CA GLU A 580 -14.22 -19.02 15.45
C GLU A 580 -15.04 -18.37 16.59
N LEU A 581 -14.87 -18.80 17.84
CA LEU A 581 -15.53 -18.24 19.03
C LEU A 581 -14.55 -17.50 19.96
N LEU A 582 -13.24 -17.53 19.66
CA LEU A 582 -12.17 -16.99 20.50
C LEU A 582 -11.31 -15.93 19.79
N LEU A 583 -10.98 -16.12 18.52
CA LEU A 583 -10.04 -15.29 17.77
C LEU A 583 -10.78 -14.28 16.87
N GLY A 584 -10.14 -13.14 16.62
CA GLY A 584 -10.58 -12.14 15.65
C GLY A 584 -10.28 -12.56 14.21
N THR A 585 -9.15 -13.25 13.99
CA THR A 585 -8.73 -13.77 12.67
C THR A 585 -8.65 -15.31 12.64
N TYR A 586 -9.32 -15.91 11.66
CA TYR A 586 -9.35 -17.36 11.40
C TYR A 586 -9.81 -17.61 9.95
N GLU A 587 -9.70 -18.85 9.47
CA GLU A 587 -10.25 -19.26 8.17
C GLU A 587 -11.30 -20.36 8.32
N PHE A 588 -12.20 -20.47 7.35
CA PHE A 588 -13.00 -21.67 7.12
C PHE A 588 -12.56 -22.38 5.84
N LEU A 589 -12.50 -23.70 5.85
CA LEU A 589 -12.58 -24.49 4.61
C LEU A 589 -13.99 -24.31 4.02
N ALA A 590 -14.08 -23.85 2.78
CA ALA A 590 -15.35 -23.48 2.17
C ALA A 590 -16.00 -24.67 1.45
N THR A 591 -17.33 -24.79 1.58
CA THR A 591 -18.13 -25.82 0.92
C THR A 591 -18.32 -25.52 -0.58
N LYS A 592 -18.83 -26.51 -1.33
CA LYS A 592 -18.93 -26.45 -2.80
C LYS A 592 -19.82 -25.28 -3.30
N ASP A 593 -20.79 -24.82 -2.51
CA ASP A 593 -21.63 -23.66 -2.78
C ASP A 593 -20.87 -22.32 -2.81
N TYR A 594 -19.64 -22.28 -2.29
CA TYR A 594 -18.71 -21.14 -2.40
C TYR A 594 -17.72 -21.28 -3.57
N CYS A 595 -17.84 -22.34 -4.37
CA CYS A 595 -17.00 -22.61 -5.53
C CYS A 595 -17.77 -22.30 -6.83
N ARG A 596 -17.05 -21.81 -7.85
CA ARG A 596 -17.60 -21.61 -9.19
C ARG A 596 -18.30 -22.89 -9.68
N ASN A 597 -19.49 -22.76 -10.24
CA ASN A 597 -20.28 -23.88 -10.79
C ASN A 597 -20.54 -25.07 -9.83
N ASN A 598 -20.41 -24.87 -8.51
CA ASN A 598 -20.39 -25.91 -7.48
C ASN A 598 -19.27 -26.97 -7.62
N THR A 599 -18.27 -26.71 -8.46
CA THR A 599 -17.09 -27.58 -8.67
C THR A 599 -15.92 -27.08 -7.84
N PRO A 600 -15.19 -27.95 -7.09
CA PRO A 600 -13.94 -27.57 -6.44
C PRO A 600 -12.97 -26.91 -7.45
N PRO A 601 -12.24 -25.86 -7.05
CA PRO A 601 -11.34 -25.16 -7.97
C PRO A 601 -10.09 -25.98 -8.27
N GLU A 602 -9.58 -25.84 -9.49
CA GLU A 602 -8.30 -26.43 -9.90
C GLU A 602 -7.11 -25.78 -9.20
N VAL A 603 -5.97 -26.50 -9.15
CA VAL A 603 -4.73 -25.97 -8.59
C VAL A 603 -4.21 -24.81 -9.47
N PRO A 604 -3.95 -23.61 -8.89
CA PRO A 604 -3.51 -22.46 -9.67
C PRO A 604 -2.19 -22.65 -10.42
N ALA A 605 -1.99 -21.86 -11.47
CA ALA A 605 -0.79 -21.92 -12.30
C ALA A 605 -0.12 -20.55 -12.53
N PHE A 606 1.21 -20.55 -12.67
CA PHE A 606 2.03 -19.37 -12.97
C PHE A 606 2.55 -19.48 -14.41
N ILE A 607 2.18 -18.54 -15.27
CA ILE A 607 2.58 -18.51 -16.68
C ILE A 607 3.59 -17.39 -16.88
N PHE A 608 4.77 -17.73 -17.38
CA PHE A 608 5.82 -16.76 -17.73
C PHE A 608 5.65 -16.36 -19.20
N ILE A 609 5.45 -15.07 -19.47
CA ILE A 609 5.15 -14.52 -20.79
C ILE A 609 6.26 -13.54 -21.17
N ILE A 610 7.16 -13.95 -22.06
CA ILE A 610 8.46 -13.31 -22.29
C ILE A 610 8.50 -12.63 -23.67
N ASP A 611 8.65 -11.32 -23.69
CA ASP A 611 9.05 -10.53 -24.87
C ASP A 611 10.41 -11.03 -25.39
N VAL A 612 10.44 -11.50 -26.64
CA VAL A 612 11.64 -11.97 -27.37
C VAL A 612 11.93 -11.10 -28.61
N SER A 613 11.59 -9.82 -28.52
CA SER A 613 12.03 -8.79 -29.48
C SER A 613 13.54 -8.52 -29.36
N TYR A 614 14.06 -7.78 -30.34
CA TYR A 614 15.45 -7.32 -30.40
C TYR A 614 15.94 -6.66 -29.10
N ASN A 615 15.07 -5.94 -28.38
CA ASN A 615 15.47 -5.19 -27.19
C ASN A 615 15.71 -6.06 -25.95
N THR A 616 14.91 -7.12 -25.76
CA THR A 616 15.06 -8.05 -24.63
C THR A 616 16.19 -9.06 -24.86
N VAL A 617 16.40 -9.48 -26.11
CA VAL A 617 17.56 -10.29 -26.49
C VAL A 617 18.85 -9.49 -26.30
N LYS A 618 18.92 -8.26 -26.86
CA LYS A 618 20.12 -7.40 -26.80
C LYS A 618 20.50 -6.96 -25.38
N SER A 619 19.54 -6.73 -24.49
CA SER A 619 19.80 -6.36 -23.09
C SER A 619 20.23 -7.54 -22.21
N GLY A 620 20.25 -8.76 -22.77
CA GLY A 620 20.56 -10.00 -22.06
C GLY A 620 19.40 -10.52 -21.20
N LEU A 621 18.23 -9.88 -21.23
CA LEU A 621 17.07 -10.24 -20.41
C LEU A 621 16.61 -11.68 -20.65
N VAL A 622 16.46 -12.08 -21.92
CA VAL A 622 15.98 -13.44 -22.29
C VAL A 622 16.95 -14.51 -21.75
N HIS A 623 18.25 -14.34 -21.99
CA HIS A 623 19.28 -15.26 -21.49
C HIS A 623 19.32 -15.31 -19.96
N LEU A 624 19.23 -14.16 -19.28
CA LEU A 624 19.18 -14.09 -17.82
C LEU A 624 17.97 -14.82 -17.24
N LEU A 625 16.76 -14.56 -17.76
CA LEU A 625 15.53 -15.21 -17.30
C LEU A 625 15.60 -16.73 -17.49
N CYS A 626 16.02 -17.19 -18.68
CA CYS A 626 16.16 -18.62 -18.97
C CYS A 626 17.18 -19.30 -18.03
N SER A 627 18.39 -18.74 -17.90
CA SER A 627 19.44 -19.27 -17.01
C SER A 627 19.08 -19.25 -15.52
N GLN A 628 18.03 -18.51 -15.11
CA GLN A 628 17.60 -18.39 -13.71
C GLN A 628 16.22 -18.98 -13.43
N ILE A 629 15.47 -19.50 -14.42
CA ILE A 629 14.12 -20.02 -14.15
C ILE A 629 14.17 -21.18 -13.13
N LYS A 630 15.15 -22.08 -13.22
CA LYS A 630 15.36 -23.19 -12.28
C LYS A 630 15.69 -22.73 -10.85
N ASN A 631 16.15 -21.49 -10.70
CA ASN A 631 16.32 -20.84 -9.39
C ASN A 631 14.99 -20.24 -8.90
N ILE A 632 14.29 -19.52 -9.77
CA ILE A 632 12.97 -18.93 -9.49
C ILE A 632 11.93 -20.00 -9.08
N LEU A 633 11.83 -21.12 -9.82
CA LEU A 633 10.80 -22.14 -9.59
C LEU A 633 10.93 -22.89 -8.25
N LYS A 634 12.11 -22.90 -7.63
CA LYS A 634 12.32 -23.43 -6.26
C LYS A 634 11.59 -22.61 -5.19
N HIS A 635 11.19 -21.38 -5.51
CA HIS A 635 10.59 -20.42 -4.60
C HIS A 635 9.09 -20.22 -4.86
N LEU A 636 8.43 -21.13 -5.58
CA LEU A 636 6.96 -21.12 -5.73
C LEU A 636 6.25 -21.25 -4.37
N PRO A 637 5.05 -20.66 -4.21
CA PRO A 637 4.46 -20.49 -2.90
C PRO A 637 3.94 -21.82 -2.35
N VAL A 638 4.27 -22.12 -1.10
CA VAL A 638 3.82 -23.29 -0.36
C VAL A 638 2.60 -22.91 0.49
N ASP A 639 1.60 -23.77 0.52
CA ASP A 639 0.35 -23.53 1.26
C ASP A 639 0.45 -23.99 2.72
N GLN A 640 -0.38 -23.43 3.59
CA GLN A 640 -0.42 -23.74 5.01
C GLN A 640 -0.65 -25.25 5.25
N GLY A 641 0.29 -25.89 5.94
CA GLY A 641 0.25 -27.33 6.21
C GLY A 641 0.60 -28.22 5.03
N GLN A 642 1.36 -27.75 4.04
CA GLN A 642 1.94 -28.55 2.96
C GLN A 642 3.47 -28.41 2.95
N ASP A 643 4.20 -29.46 2.57
CA ASP A 643 5.68 -29.46 2.52
C ASP A 643 6.25 -28.93 1.20
N LYS A 644 5.43 -28.89 0.14
CA LYS A 644 5.81 -28.47 -1.22
C LYS A 644 4.72 -27.65 -1.89
N SER A 645 5.12 -26.83 -2.86
CA SER A 645 4.17 -26.15 -3.75
C SER A 645 3.53 -27.13 -4.74
N LYS A 646 2.25 -26.93 -5.02
CA LYS A 646 1.50 -27.65 -6.07
C LYS A 646 1.29 -26.81 -7.33
N VAL A 647 1.72 -25.54 -7.31
CA VAL A 647 1.51 -24.58 -8.40
C VAL A 647 2.12 -25.11 -9.70
N ARG A 648 1.29 -25.18 -10.75
CA ARG A 648 1.72 -25.57 -12.10
C ARG A 648 2.39 -24.39 -12.80
N VAL A 649 3.21 -24.67 -13.81
CA VAL A 649 3.87 -23.63 -14.62
C VAL A 649 3.60 -23.84 -16.10
N GLY A 650 3.61 -22.73 -16.85
CA GLY A 650 3.58 -22.70 -18.31
C GLY A 650 4.46 -21.58 -18.87
N PHE A 651 4.86 -21.68 -20.13
CA PHE A 651 5.77 -20.74 -20.78
C PHE A 651 5.21 -20.24 -22.11
N ILE A 652 5.28 -18.94 -22.34
CA ILE A 652 4.92 -18.27 -23.58
C ILE A 652 6.05 -17.30 -23.94
N THR A 653 6.45 -17.24 -25.22
CA THR A 653 7.28 -16.15 -25.75
C THR A 653 6.52 -15.39 -26.81
N TYR A 654 6.74 -14.08 -26.95
CA TYR A 654 6.07 -13.28 -27.97
C TYR A 654 6.97 -12.19 -28.58
N ASN A 655 6.64 -11.84 -29.82
CA ASN A 655 7.23 -10.71 -30.56
C ASN A 655 6.09 -10.00 -31.32
N SER A 656 6.03 -10.13 -32.65
CA SER A 656 4.88 -9.89 -33.51
C SER A 656 3.87 -11.06 -33.53
N THR A 657 4.25 -12.25 -33.05
CA THR A 657 3.41 -13.45 -32.90
C THR A 657 3.55 -14.08 -31.50
N VAL A 658 2.68 -15.02 -31.14
CA VAL A 658 2.68 -15.72 -29.84
C VAL A 658 3.16 -17.17 -30.01
N HIS A 659 4.02 -17.64 -29.10
CA HIS A 659 4.59 -18.99 -29.14
C HIS A 659 4.29 -19.70 -27.82
N PHE A 660 3.57 -20.81 -27.88
CA PHE A 660 3.30 -21.71 -26.76
C PHE A 660 4.29 -22.86 -26.73
N TYR A 661 4.62 -23.38 -25.55
CA TYR A 661 5.53 -24.52 -25.40
C TYR A 661 4.85 -25.70 -24.70
N ASN A 662 4.95 -26.88 -25.32
CA ASN A 662 4.66 -28.15 -24.68
C ASN A 662 5.85 -28.57 -23.81
N ILE A 663 5.64 -28.67 -22.51
CA ILE A 663 6.64 -29.05 -21.50
C ILE A 663 6.28 -30.36 -20.80
N LYS A 664 5.42 -31.19 -21.39
CA LYS A 664 4.98 -32.46 -20.80
C LYS A 664 6.17 -33.37 -20.48
N SER A 665 6.22 -33.88 -19.24
CA SER A 665 7.29 -34.73 -18.70
C SER A 665 7.57 -36.04 -19.48
N SER A 666 6.66 -36.47 -20.34
CA SER A 666 6.84 -37.61 -21.25
C SER A 666 7.58 -37.29 -22.56
N LEU A 667 8.00 -36.04 -22.77
CA LEU A 667 8.76 -35.60 -23.95
C LEU A 667 10.26 -35.65 -23.69
N ALA A 668 11.04 -35.99 -24.72
CA ALA A 668 12.50 -35.86 -24.70
C ALA A 668 12.99 -34.44 -25.01
N GLN A 669 12.18 -33.63 -25.70
CA GLN A 669 12.45 -32.23 -26.04
C GLN A 669 11.12 -31.44 -26.03
N PRO A 670 11.12 -30.15 -25.67
CA PRO A 670 9.93 -29.31 -25.72
C PRO A 670 9.46 -29.09 -27.16
N GLN A 671 8.16 -28.82 -27.34
CA GLN A 671 7.58 -28.52 -28.65
C GLN A 671 7.08 -27.07 -28.67
N MET A 672 7.60 -26.24 -29.56
CA MET A 672 7.07 -24.90 -29.83
C MET A 672 5.87 -24.98 -30.78
N MET A 673 4.84 -24.17 -30.53
CA MET A 673 3.69 -24.00 -31.42
C MET A 673 3.37 -22.51 -31.57
N VAL A 674 3.32 -22.01 -32.80
CA VAL A 674 3.19 -20.58 -33.11
C VAL A 674 1.75 -20.24 -33.48
N VAL A 675 1.19 -19.21 -32.84
CA VAL A 675 -0.11 -18.62 -33.14
C VAL A 675 0.11 -17.24 -33.76
N GLY A 676 -0.16 -17.16 -35.06
CA GLY A 676 0.00 -15.95 -35.87
C GLY A 676 -1.28 -15.12 -36.06
N ASP A 677 -2.46 -15.66 -35.72
CA ASP A 677 -3.69 -14.87 -35.67
C ASP A 677 -3.73 -14.07 -34.36
N VAL A 678 -3.33 -12.79 -34.44
CA VAL A 678 -3.23 -11.89 -33.29
C VAL A 678 -4.56 -11.22 -32.93
N GLN A 679 -5.64 -11.48 -33.67
CA GLN A 679 -6.96 -10.87 -33.43
C GLN A 679 -7.82 -11.78 -32.55
N GLU A 680 -7.82 -13.09 -32.82
CA GLU A 680 -8.57 -14.11 -32.06
C GLU A 680 -7.61 -15.10 -31.39
N MET A 681 -7.04 -14.71 -30.24
CA MET A 681 -6.21 -15.59 -29.42
C MET A 681 -6.99 -16.83 -28.95
N PHE A 682 -6.38 -18.01 -29.10
CA PHE A 682 -6.90 -19.29 -28.63
C PHE A 682 -5.79 -20.12 -27.98
N MET A 683 -6.17 -21.14 -27.21
CA MET A 683 -5.22 -22.07 -26.60
C MET A 683 -4.96 -23.28 -27.54
N PRO A 684 -3.75 -23.47 -28.08
CA PRO A 684 -3.52 -24.47 -29.13
C PRO A 684 -3.18 -25.89 -28.61
N LEU A 685 -2.83 -26.04 -27.32
CA LEU A 685 -2.77 -27.34 -26.61
C LEU A 685 -3.33 -27.20 -25.20
N LEU A 686 -3.97 -28.24 -24.67
CA LEU A 686 -4.45 -28.27 -23.27
C LEU A 686 -3.53 -29.13 -22.39
N ASP A 687 -3.37 -30.40 -22.76
CA ASP A 687 -2.43 -31.32 -22.11
C ASP A 687 -0.98 -30.97 -22.49
N GLY A 688 -0.11 -30.84 -21.48
CA GLY A 688 1.31 -30.54 -21.65
C GLY A 688 1.74 -29.07 -21.57
N PHE A 689 0.80 -28.12 -21.46
CA PHE A 689 1.15 -26.71 -21.24
C PHE A 689 1.37 -26.36 -19.76
N LEU A 690 0.42 -26.70 -18.88
CA LEU A 690 0.50 -26.46 -17.44
C LEU A 690 0.98 -27.71 -16.70
N CYS A 691 2.29 -27.82 -16.47
CA CYS A 691 2.91 -28.98 -15.81
C CYS A 691 3.48 -28.64 -14.43
N HIS A 692 3.76 -29.67 -13.61
CA HIS A 692 4.45 -29.46 -12.33
C HIS A 692 5.96 -29.30 -12.54
N PRO A 693 6.62 -28.31 -11.92
CA PRO A 693 8.04 -28.03 -12.14
C PRO A 693 9.01 -29.19 -11.85
N GLU A 694 8.69 -30.05 -10.86
CA GLU A 694 9.57 -31.18 -10.51
C GLU A 694 9.43 -32.33 -11.51
N GLU A 695 8.22 -32.57 -12.01
CA GLU A 695 7.92 -33.62 -13.00
C GLU A 695 8.49 -33.30 -14.38
N SER A 696 8.37 -32.04 -14.80
CA SER A 696 8.82 -31.56 -16.13
C SER A 696 10.26 -31.00 -16.13
N ALA A 697 11.02 -31.14 -15.05
CA ALA A 697 12.29 -30.46 -14.84
C ALA A 697 13.27 -30.55 -16.03
N ALA A 698 13.48 -31.75 -16.60
CA ALA A 698 14.39 -31.95 -17.72
C ALA A 698 13.91 -31.30 -19.04
N VAL A 699 12.60 -31.23 -19.26
CA VAL A 699 12.00 -30.59 -20.45
C VAL A 699 12.04 -29.06 -20.31
N ILE A 700 11.88 -28.56 -19.07
CA ILE A 700 12.05 -27.14 -18.74
C ILE A 700 13.52 -26.73 -18.90
N ASP A 701 14.48 -27.53 -18.43
CA ASP A 701 15.91 -27.27 -18.64
C ASP A 701 16.24 -27.12 -20.13
N ALA A 702 15.85 -28.10 -20.95
CA ALA A 702 16.06 -28.07 -22.40
C ALA A 702 15.39 -26.87 -23.08
N LEU A 703 14.19 -26.47 -22.63
CA LEU A 703 13.50 -25.28 -23.15
C LEU A 703 14.28 -23.99 -22.88
N MET A 704 14.96 -23.89 -21.74
CA MET A 704 15.70 -22.69 -21.35
C MET A 704 17.07 -22.59 -22.01
N GLU A 705 17.66 -23.70 -22.45
CA GLU A 705 18.82 -23.69 -23.35
C GLU A 705 18.39 -23.30 -24.78
N GLU A 706 17.22 -23.75 -25.23
CA GLU A 706 16.72 -23.53 -26.58
C GLU A 706 16.16 -22.12 -26.84
N ILE A 707 15.38 -21.51 -25.92
CA ILE A 707 14.77 -20.18 -26.14
C ILE A 707 15.81 -19.11 -26.52
N PRO A 708 16.92 -18.91 -25.79
CA PRO A 708 17.95 -17.93 -26.17
C PRO A 708 18.58 -18.24 -27.53
N ARG A 709 18.70 -19.53 -27.89
CA ARG A 709 19.25 -19.98 -29.17
C ARG A 709 18.31 -19.72 -30.35
N MET A 710 17.00 -19.89 -30.15
CA MET A 710 15.99 -19.65 -31.19
C MET A 710 15.88 -18.17 -31.59
N PHE A 711 16.00 -17.25 -30.62
CA PHE A 711 15.77 -15.82 -30.84
C PHE A 711 17.05 -14.96 -30.88
N ALA A 712 18.25 -15.56 -30.86
CA ALA A 712 19.53 -14.84 -30.82
C ALA A 712 19.70 -13.77 -31.93
N ASP A 713 19.35 -14.11 -33.16
CA ASP A 713 19.44 -13.23 -34.35
C ASP A 713 18.13 -12.48 -34.67
N THR A 714 17.22 -12.36 -33.69
CA THR A 714 15.91 -11.70 -33.88
C THR A 714 16.06 -10.25 -34.35
N LYS A 715 15.21 -9.84 -35.29
CA LYS A 715 15.15 -8.48 -35.84
C LYS A 715 13.79 -7.81 -35.60
N GLU A 716 12.88 -8.51 -34.92
CA GLU A 716 11.57 -7.99 -34.55
C GLU A 716 11.73 -6.85 -33.52
N THR A 717 11.26 -5.66 -33.87
CA THR A 717 11.31 -4.46 -33.00
C THR A 717 9.93 -4.03 -32.49
N GLU A 718 8.85 -4.58 -33.04
CA GLU A 718 7.47 -4.34 -32.62
C GLU A 718 6.93 -5.51 -31.78
N THR A 719 5.98 -5.23 -30.89
CA THR A 719 5.50 -6.17 -29.88
C THR A 719 3.97 -6.15 -29.70
N ILE A 720 3.37 -7.34 -29.52
CA ILE A 720 1.92 -7.54 -29.33
C ILE A 720 1.55 -7.89 -27.88
N LEU A 721 1.71 -6.93 -26.95
CA LEU A 721 1.49 -7.13 -25.51
C LEU A 721 0.08 -7.61 -25.15
N TYR A 722 -0.97 -7.01 -25.72
CA TYR A 722 -2.36 -7.36 -25.37
C TYR A 722 -2.72 -8.81 -25.77
N PRO A 723 -2.48 -9.28 -27.03
CA PRO A 723 -2.68 -10.68 -27.37
C PRO A 723 -1.81 -11.63 -26.54
N ALA A 724 -0.57 -11.25 -26.19
CA ALA A 724 0.27 -12.07 -25.32
C ALA A 724 -0.34 -12.27 -23.90
N ILE A 725 -0.95 -11.24 -23.32
CA ILE A 725 -1.71 -11.36 -22.05
C ILE A 725 -2.97 -12.21 -22.26
N GLN A 726 -3.71 -12.00 -23.35
CA GLN A 726 -4.92 -12.75 -23.69
C GLN A 726 -4.62 -14.25 -23.91
N ALA A 727 -3.49 -14.60 -24.53
CA ALA A 727 -3.02 -15.98 -24.66
C ALA A 727 -2.84 -16.68 -23.30
N GLY A 728 -2.27 -15.98 -22.32
CA GLY A 728 -2.17 -16.48 -20.94
C GLY A 728 -3.53 -16.64 -20.25
N LEU A 729 -4.48 -15.74 -20.54
CA LEU A 729 -5.86 -15.84 -20.07
C LEU A 729 -6.60 -17.04 -20.68
N GLU A 730 -6.49 -17.26 -22.00
CA GLU A 730 -7.13 -18.41 -22.67
C GLU A 730 -6.54 -19.74 -22.19
N ALA A 731 -5.23 -19.80 -21.89
CA ALA A 731 -4.61 -20.97 -21.29
C ALA A 731 -5.22 -21.34 -19.92
N LEU A 732 -5.49 -20.33 -19.08
CA LEU A 732 -6.12 -20.48 -17.78
C LEU A 732 -7.61 -20.85 -17.90
N LYS A 733 -8.36 -20.18 -18.80
CA LYS A 733 -9.75 -20.51 -19.17
C LYS A 733 -9.86 -21.97 -19.61
N ALA A 734 -9.06 -22.41 -20.58
CA ALA A 734 -9.05 -23.78 -21.10
C ALA A 734 -8.67 -24.83 -20.05
N SER A 735 -7.85 -24.46 -19.07
CA SER A 735 -7.43 -25.34 -17.96
C SER A 735 -8.37 -25.31 -16.74
N ASN A 736 -9.48 -24.55 -16.80
CA ASN A 736 -10.40 -24.29 -15.68
C ASN A 736 -9.69 -23.84 -14.38
N ALA A 737 -8.58 -23.12 -14.52
CA ALA A 737 -7.67 -22.80 -13.42
C ALA A 737 -7.51 -21.29 -13.25
N ALA A 738 -7.58 -20.82 -12.00
CA ALA A 738 -7.10 -19.48 -11.67
C ALA A 738 -5.56 -19.45 -11.76
N GLY A 739 -4.94 -18.26 -11.84
CA GLY A 739 -3.50 -18.20 -12.02
C GLY A 739 -2.89 -16.82 -12.09
N LYS A 740 -1.59 -16.79 -12.38
CA LYS A 740 -0.78 -15.59 -12.43
C LYS A 740 0.04 -15.53 -13.71
N LEU A 741 -0.06 -14.43 -14.45
CA LEU A 741 0.80 -14.12 -15.58
C LEU A 741 1.97 -13.24 -15.09
N LEU A 742 3.20 -13.69 -15.29
CA LEU A 742 4.41 -12.89 -15.11
C LEU A 742 4.85 -12.43 -16.49
N VAL A 743 4.57 -11.17 -16.81
CA VAL A 743 4.67 -10.63 -18.17
C VAL A 743 5.87 -9.70 -18.27
N PHE A 744 6.85 -10.07 -19.09
CA PHE A 744 8.11 -9.33 -19.28
C PHE A 744 8.02 -8.58 -20.62
N ASN A 745 8.02 -7.24 -20.61
CA ASN A 745 7.80 -6.40 -21.79
C ASN A 745 8.77 -5.19 -21.82
N SER A 746 9.41 -4.93 -22.97
CA SER A 746 10.39 -3.84 -23.12
C SER A 746 9.88 -2.58 -23.83
N THR A 747 8.98 -2.72 -24.81
CA THR A 747 8.60 -1.65 -25.75
C THR A 747 7.11 -1.29 -25.70
N LEU A 748 6.79 -0.11 -26.24
CA LEU A 748 5.42 0.32 -26.50
C LEU A 748 4.81 -0.61 -27.58
N PRO A 749 3.65 -1.25 -27.33
CA PRO A 749 3.03 -2.16 -28.31
C PRO A 749 2.41 -1.36 -29.48
N ILE A 750 3.17 -1.24 -30.58
CA ILE A 750 2.81 -0.46 -31.78
C ILE A 750 2.37 -1.31 -32.99
N ALA A 751 2.55 -2.64 -32.94
CA ALA A 751 2.15 -3.57 -34.00
C ALA A 751 0.63 -3.55 -34.23
N GLU A 752 0.18 -3.90 -35.44
CA GLU A 752 -1.25 -3.94 -35.80
C GLU A 752 -1.99 -5.14 -35.17
N ALA A 753 -2.35 -4.97 -33.89
CA ALA A 753 -3.10 -5.94 -33.09
C ALA A 753 -4.10 -5.23 -32.16
N PRO A 754 -5.04 -5.97 -31.53
CA PRO A 754 -5.83 -5.44 -30.42
C PRO A 754 -4.91 -4.85 -29.34
N GLY A 755 -5.33 -3.76 -28.70
CA GLY A 755 -4.50 -3.08 -27.69
C GLY A 755 -3.29 -2.30 -28.23
N LYS A 756 -3.14 -2.11 -29.54
CA LYS A 756 -2.15 -1.19 -30.12
C LYS A 756 -2.21 0.22 -29.50
N LEU A 757 -1.05 0.79 -29.20
CA LEU A 757 -0.89 2.13 -28.61
C LEU A 757 -0.17 3.10 -29.55
N LYS A 758 -0.32 4.40 -29.27
CA LYS A 758 0.41 5.49 -29.95
C LYS A 758 1.34 6.18 -28.95
N ASN A 759 2.42 6.81 -29.43
CA ASN A 759 3.25 7.64 -28.57
C ASN A 759 2.52 8.96 -28.27
N ARG A 760 2.45 9.34 -26.99
CA ARG A 760 1.82 10.56 -26.48
C ARG A 760 2.62 11.25 -25.35
N ASP A 761 3.94 11.10 -25.35
CA ASP A 761 4.85 11.65 -24.31
C ASP A 761 4.94 13.19 -24.32
N ASP A 762 3.87 13.88 -23.89
CA ASP A 762 3.86 15.32 -23.64
C ASP A 762 3.92 15.62 -22.13
N ARG A 763 5.16 15.61 -21.61
CA ARG A 763 5.49 15.89 -20.20
C ARG A 763 5.11 17.30 -19.75
N LYS A 764 4.82 18.22 -20.68
CA LYS A 764 4.37 19.59 -20.36
C LYS A 764 2.97 19.63 -19.78
N LEU A 765 2.23 18.51 -19.83
CA LEU A 765 0.91 18.37 -19.23
C LEU A 765 0.96 17.99 -17.75
N LEU A 766 2.08 17.45 -17.25
CA LEU A 766 2.29 17.18 -15.82
C LEU A 766 2.31 18.50 -15.02
N GLY A 767 1.71 18.49 -13.83
CA GLY A 767 1.53 19.69 -12.99
C GLY A 767 0.40 20.63 -13.44
N THR A 768 -0.30 20.33 -14.55
CA THR A 768 -1.35 21.21 -15.13
C THR A 768 -2.76 20.64 -14.97
N ASP A 769 -3.80 21.47 -15.20
CA ASP A 769 -5.19 21.00 -15.25
C ASP A 769 -5.49 19.96 -16.35
N LYS A 770 -4.54 19.73 -17.27
CA LYS A 770 -4.60 18.72 -18.32
C LYS A 770 -3.88 17.41 -17.97
N GLU A 771 -3.21 17.30 -16.82
CA GLU A 771 -2.44 16.10 -16.45
C GLU A 771 -3.27 14.80 -16.56
N LYS A 772 -4.55 14.85 -16.18
CA LYS A 772 -5.47 13.71 -16.33
C LYS A 772 -5.58 13.14 -17.74
N THR A 773 -5.28 13.89 -18.82
CA THR A 773 -5.32 13.34 -20.18
C THR A 773 -4.13 12.43 -20.51
N VAL A 774 -3.04 12.50 -19.74
CA VAL A 774 -1.89 11.57 -19.84
C VAL A 774 -1.95 10.46 -18.79
N LEU A 775 -2.57 10.69 -17.63
CA LEU A 775 -2.81 9.63 -16.63
C LEU A 775 -3.99 8.70 -16.96
N THR A 776 -4.94 9.15 -17.77
CA THR A 776 -6.06 8.29 -18.25
C THR A 776 -5.56 7.37 -19.37
N PRO A 777 -6.01 6.09 -19.44
CA PRO A 777 -5.67 5.18 -20.54
C PRO A 777 -6.03 5.72 -21.95
N GLN A 778 -5.22 5.40 -22.97
CA GLN A 778 -5.52 5.74 -24.37
C GLN A 778 -6.73 4.98 -24.92
N THR A 779 -6.98 3.78 -24.42
CA THR A 779 -7.97 2.83 -24.95
C THR A 779 -8.56 2.02 -23.80
N THR A 780 -9.84 1.66 -23.93
CA THR A 780 -10.56 0.82 -22.97
C THR A 780 -10.20 -0.66 -23.05
N ALA A 781 -9.49 -1.12 -24.09
CA ALA A 781 -9.20 -2.53 -24.31
C ALA A 781 -8.51 -3.18 -23.11
N TYR A 782 -7.46 -2.56 -22.56
CA TYR A 782 -6.75 -3.07 -21.37
C TYR A 782 -7.64 -3.09 -20.11
N ASN A 783 -8.69 -2.25 -20.04
CA ASN A 783 -9.68 -2.34 -18.96
C ASN A 783 -10.59 -3.54 -19.15
N THR A 784 -11.06 -3.81 -20.38
CA THR A 784 -11.87 -5.00 -20.71
C THR A 784 -11.11 -6.29 -20.44
N LEU A 785 -9.86 -6.39 -20.93
CA LEU A 785 -8.98 -7.53 -20.67
C LEU A 785 -8.71 -7.72 -19.17
N GLY A 786 -8.52 -6.62 -18.42
CA GLY A 786 -8.44 -6.67 -16.96
C GLY A 786 -9.70 -7.23 -16.29
N GLN A 787 -10.89 -6.91 -16.79
CA GLN A 787 -12.17 -7.44 -16.30
C GLN A 787 -12.32 -8.94 -16.64
N GLU A 788 -12.02 -9.35 -17.87
CA GLU A 788 -12.03 -10.78 -18.24
C GLU A 788 -11.03 -11.60 -17.41
N CYS A 789 -9.84 -11.04 -17.15
CA CYS A 789 -8.85 -11.65 -16.28
C CYS A 789 -9.39 -11.84 -14.84
N VAL A 790 -10.03 -10.82 -14.24
CA VAL A 790 -10.71 -10.96 -12.93
C VAL A 790 -11.82 -12.01 -12.99
N GLN A 791 -12.65 -12.01 -14.04
CA GLN A 791 -13.72 -12.98 -14.23
C GLN A 791 -13.21 -14.43 -14.29
N GLN A 792 -11.91 -14.68 -14.49
CA GLN A 792 -11.31 -16.02 -14.50
C GLN A 792 -10.32 -16.29 -13.35
N GLY A 793 -10.09 -15.33 -12.45
CA GLY A 793 -9.05 -15.46 -11.43
C GLY A 793 -7.62 -15.41 -11.99
N CYS A 794 -7.43 -14.78 -13.16
CA CYS A 794 -6.14 -14.52 -13.80
C CYS A 794 -5.58 -13.18 -13.33
N SER A 795 -4.43 -13.17 -12.65
CA SER A 795 -3.77 -11.96 -12.15
C SER A 795 -2.50 -11.65 -12.94
N VAL A 796 -2.24 -10.37 -13.24
CA VAL A 796 -1.16 -9.98 -14.17
C VAL A 796 -0.14 -9.08 -13.49
N ASP A 797 1.08 -9.58 -13.32
CA ASP A 797 2.23 -8.77 -12.87
C ASP A 797 3.12 -8.40 -14.07
N LEU A 798 3.33 -7.11 -14.28
CA LEU A 798 4.09 -6.54 -15.39
C LEU A 798 5.52 -6.20 -14.96
N PHE A 799 6.50 -6.83 -15.59
CA PHE A 799 7.92 -6.51 -15.50
C PHE A 799 8.31 -5.70 -16.75
N VAL A 800 8.62 -4.42 -16.54
CA VAL A 800 8.76 -3.40 -17.59
C VAL A 800 10.20 -2.95 -17.73
N PHE A 801 10.78 -3.16 -18.93
CA PHE A 801 12.20 -2.94 -19.24
C PHE A 801 12.39 -1.77 -20.21
N ASN A 802 11.86 -0.61 -19.84
CA ASN A 802 11.68 0.49 -20.79
C ASN A 802 12.97 1.30 -21.04
N ASN A 803 13.35 1.45 -22.31
CA ASN A 803 14.40 2.38 -22.75
C ASN A 803 13.84 3.69 -23.33
N ALA A 804 12.52 3.76 -23.49
CA ALA A 804 11.75 4.88 -24.02
C ALA A 804 10.37 4.92 -23.35
N TYR A 805 9.49 5.83 -23.79
CA TYR A 805 8.09 5.89 -23.35
C TYR A 805 7.32 4.60 -23.69
N ILE A 806 6.51 4.11 -22.74
CA ILE A 806 5.79 2.83 -22.84
C ILE A 806 4.28 2.92 -22.54
N ASP A 807 3.79 4.10 -22.15
CA ASP A 807 2.40 4.37 -21.76
C ASP A 807 1.88 3.48 -20.62
N LEU A 808 2.60 3.51 -19.50
CA LEU A 808 2.29 2.73 -18.31
C LEU A 808 0.92 3.09 -17.68
N ALA A 809 0.40 4.29 -17.96
CA ALA A 809 -0.96 4.70 -17.63
C ALA A 809 -2.04 3.79 -18.27
N THR A 810 -1.77 3.26 -19.46
CA THR A 810 -2.68 2.34 -20.18
C THR A 810 -2.37 0.89 -19.87
N ILE A 811 -1.14 0.41 -20.08
CA ILE A 811 -0.84 -1.03 -19.94
C ILE A 811 -0.93 -1.51 -18.49
N GLY A 812 -0.63 -0.64 -17.52
CA GLY A 812 -0.71 -0.94 -16.08
C GLY A 812 -2.14 -1.16 -15.56
N GLN A 813 -3.18 -0.84 -16.34
CA GLN A 813 -4.57 -1.07 -15.91
C GLN A 813 -4.88 -2.55 -15.72
N VAL A 814 -4.26 -3.46 -16.47
CA VAL A 814 -4.47 -4.91 -16.29
C VAL A 814 -3.97 -5.33 -14.91
N SER A 815 -2.76 -4.91 -14.52
CA SER A 815 -2.22 -5.16 -13.17
C SER A 815 -3.07 -4.50 -12.08
N ARG A 816 -3.47 -3.23 -12.27
CA ARG A 816 -4.32 -2.52 -11.32
C ARG A 816 -5.66 -3.22 -11.08
N LEU A 817 -6.35 -3.64 -12.14
CA LEU A 817 -7.68 -4.26 -12.04
C LEU A 817 -7.61 -5.70 -11.52
N THR A 818 -6.60 -6.46 -11.93
CA THR A 818 -6.47 -7.89 -11.58
C THR A 818 -5.82 -8.16 -10.22
N GLY A 819 -5.58 -7.12 -9.41
CA GLY A 819 -4.89 -7.23 -8.13
C GLY A 819 -3.39 -7.53 -8.24
N GLY A 820 -2.80 -7.32 -9.41
CA GLY A 820 -1.38 -7.50 -9.72
C GLY A 820 -0.51 -6.27 -9.40
N GLU A 821 0.72 -6.26 -9.94
CA GLU A 821 1.72 -5.20 -9.73
C GLU A 821 2.54 -4.85 -10.98
N VAL A 822 3.17 -3.67 -10.96
CA VAL A 822 4.21 -3.26 -11.92
C VAL A 822 5.58 -3.19 -11.24
N PHE A 823 6.59 -3.74 -11.92
CA PHE A 823 8.01 -3.64 -11.60
C PHE A 823 8.72 -2.94 -12.77
N LYS A 824 9.42 -1.82 -12.51
CA LYS A 824 10.03 -0.97 -13.56
C LYS A 824 11.56 -0.98 -13.49
N TYR A 825 12.19 -1.21 -14.63
CA TYR A 825 13.63 -1.31 -14.84
C TYR A 825 14.02 -0.47 -16.06
N THR A 826 14.12 0.85 -15.87
CA THR A 826 14.48 1.77 -16.95
C THR A 826 15.98 1.68 -17.26
N TYR A 827 16.33 1.58 -18.54
CA TYR A 827 17.71 1.31 -19.01
C TYR A 827 18.33 0.01 -18.47
N PHE A 828 17.51 -1.03 -18.28
CA PHE A 828 17.95 -2.34 -17.80
C PHE A 828 19.11 -2.92 -18.61
N GLN A 829 20.15 -3.40 -17.93
CA GLN A 829 21.21 -4.25 -18.48
C GLN A 829 21.40 -5.47 -17.56
N ALA A 830 21.55 -6.67 -18.14
CA ALA A 830 21.64 -7.91 -17.36
C ALA A 830 22.88 -8.02 -16.46
N ASP A 831 23.99 -7.34 -16.77
CA ASP A 831 25.21 -7.31 -15.95
C ASP A 831 25.06 -6.41 -14.70
N VAL A 832 24.23 -5.36 -14.78
CA VAL A 832 24.03 -4.37 -13.70
C VAL A 832 22.76 -4.67 -12.87
N ASP A 833 21.59 -4.72 -13.52
CA ASP A 833 20.30 -4.86 -12.83
C ASP A 833 19.87 -6.34 -12.67
N GLY A 834 20.62 -7.30 -13.21
CA GLY A 834 20.24 -8.71 -13.24
C GLY A 834 19.98 -9.33 -11.87
N LYS A 835 20.87 -9.09 -10.88
CA LYS A 835 20.66 -9.56 -9.49
C LYS A 835 19.36 -9.01 -8.91
N ARG A 836 19.07 -7.73 -9.15
CA ARG A 836 17.86 -7.05 -8.65
C ARG A 836 16.60 -7.69 -9.25
N LEU A 837 16.54 -7.83 -10.58
CA LEU A 837 15.41 -8.45 -11.27
C LEU A 837 15.10 -9.85 -10.72
N ILE A 838 16.11 -10.71 -10.62
CA ILE A 838 15.90 -12.10 -10.17
C ILE A 838 15.44 -12.15 -8.71
N GLN A 839 15.94 -11.26 -7.84
CA GLN A 839 15.46 -11.15 -6.47
C GLN A 839 14.02 -10.59 -6.37
N ASP A 840 13.66 -9.60 -7.19
CA ASP A 840 12.29 -9.11 -7.30
C ASP A 840 11.33 -10.22 -7.80
N ILE A 841 11.72 -11.03 -8.80
CA ILE A 841 10.92 -12.19 -9.24
C ILE A 841 10.79 -13.24 -8.13
N ILE A 842 11.88 -13.58 -7.43
CA ILE A 842 11.84 -14.55 -6.32
C ILE A 842 10.89 -14.08 -5.22
N LYS A 843 10.99 -12.81 -4.77
CA LYS A 843 10.03 -12.21 -3.81
C LYS A 843 8.60 -12.20 -4.35
N ASN A 844 8.42 -11.97 -5.65
CA ASN A 844 7.13 -11.93 -6.32
C ASN A 844 6.40 -13.28 -6.29
N VAL A 845 7.13 -14.39 -6.53
CA VAL A 845 6.56 -15.74 -6.56
C VAL A 845 6.43 -16.37 -5.18
N SER A 846 7.33 -16.06 -4.23
CA SER A 846 7.42 -16.77 -2.94
C SER A 846 6.52 -16.25 -1.82
N ARG A 847 5.71 -15.22 -2.11
CA ARG A 847 4.83 -14.58 -1.12
C ARG A 847 3.48 -15.32 -1.00
N PRO A 848 2.89 -15.41 0.22
CA PRO A 848 1.53 -15.93 0.39
C PRO A 848 0.55 -15.17 -0.51
N ILE A 849 -0.26 -15.91 -1.26
CA ILE A 849 -1.11 -15.41 -2.33
C ILE A 849 -2.43 -16.20 -2.41
N ALA A 850 -3.52 -15.47 -2.63
CA ALA A 850 -4.87 -15.97 -2.85
C ALA A 850 -5.29 -15.70 -4.29
N PHE A 851 -6.03 -16.62 -4.90
CA PHE A 851 -6.56 -16.53 -6.27
C PHE A 851 -8.09 -16.56 -6.29
N ASP A 852 -8.70 -16.04 -7.37
CA ASP A 852 -10.17 -16.02 -7.56
C ASP A 852 -10.91 -15.49 -6.32
N ALA A 853 -10.44 -14.35 -5.81
CA ALA A 853 -10.78 -13.86 -4.49
C ALA A 853 -11.88 -12.80 -4.55
N VAL A 854 -12.78 -12.83 -3.57
CA VAL A 854 -13.84 -11.83 -3.38
C VAL A 854 -13.84 -11.40 -1.92
N MET A 855 -13.59 -10.11 -1.67
CA MET A 855 -13.58 -9.52 -0.33
C MET A 855 -14.87 -8.72 -0.08
N ARG A 856 -15.57 -9.04 1.00
CA ARG A 856 -16.76 -8.33 1.49
C ARG A 856 -16.49 -7.73 2.87
N VAL A 857 -16.66 -6.42 3.01
CA VAL A 857 -16.72 -5.78 4.33
C VAL A 857 -18.17 -5.71 4.80
N ARG A 858 -18.42 -6.18 6.03
CA ARG A 858 -19.69 -6.05 6.74
C ARG A 858 -19.49 -5.17 7.98
N THR A 859 -20.53 -4.42 8.31
CA THR A 859 -20.56 -3.45 9.41
C THR A 859 -21.77 -3.70 10.30
N SER A 860 -21.72 -3.20 11.54
CA SER A 860 -22.91 -3.03 12.37
C SER A 860 -23.82 -1.94 11.78
N ALA A 861 -25.10 -1.93 12.19
CA ALA A 861 -26.03 -0.87 11.82
C ALA A 861 -25.48 0.53 12.16
N GLY A 862 -25.84 1.52 11.34
CA GLY A 862 -25.44 2.92 11.49
C GLY A 862 -24.17 3.35 10.76
N ILE A 863 -23.36 2.42 10.22
CA ILE A 863 -22.23 2.73 9.32
C ILE A 863 -22.15 1.77 8.13
N ARG A 864 -21.58 2.22 7.00
CA ARG A 864 -21.26 1.38 5.84
C ARG A 864 -19.93 1.77 5.16
N PRO A 865 -19.24 0.84 4.47
CA PRO A 865 -18.21 1.23 3.49
C PRO A 865 -18.85 1.96 2.30
N THR A 866 -18.10 2.88 1.68
CA THR A 866 -18.59 3.69 0.54
C THR A 866 -17.56 3.88 -0.57
N GLU A 867 -16.32 4.22 -0.23
CA GLU A 867 -15.23 4.39 -1.20
C GLU A 867 -14.16 3.32 -0.97
N PHE A 868 -13.52 2.86 -2.03
CA PHE A 868 -12.50 1.82 -2.00
C PHE A 868 -11.31 2.26 -2.87
N TYR A 869 -10.09 2.11 -2.36
CA TYR A 869 -8.86 2.50 -3.05
C TYR A 869 -7.78 1.41 -2.94
N GLY A 870 -7.30 0.92 -4.09
CA GLY A 870 -6.36 -0.19 -4.16
C GLY A 870 -6.21 -0.75 -5.58
N HIS A 871 -5.59 -1.93 -5.69
CA HIS A 871 -5.58 -2.75 -6.91
C HIS A 871 -6.64 -3.85 -6.80
N PHE A 872 -7.74 -3.70 -7.53
CA PHE A 872 -8.89 -4.61 -7.59
C PHE A 872 -9.84 -4.21 -8.74
N PHE A 873 -10.87 -5.02 -8.97
CA PHE A 873 -12.07 -4.67 -9.72
C PHE A 873 -13.32 -4.72 -8.82
N MET A 874 -14.40 -4.05 -9.24
CA MET A 874 -15.69 -4.04 -8.55
C MET A 874 -16.80 -3.93 -9.60
N SER A 875 -17.55 -5.01 -9.84
CA SER A 875 -18.78 -4.96 -10.65
C SER A 875 -19.94 -4.26 -9.94
N ASN A 876 -19.90 -4.21 -8.61
CA ASN A 876 -20.91 -3.62 -7.74
C ASN A 876 -20.25 -2.86 -6.58
N THR A 877 -21.01 -2.03 -5.85
CA THR A 877 -20.49 -1.14 -4.79
C THR A 877 -20.12 -1.83 -3.47
N THR A 878 -20.12 -3.16 -3.38
CA THR A 878 -20.04 -3.89 -2.10
C THR A 878 -19.14 -5.13 -2.07
N ASP A 879 -18.83 -5.74 -3.21
CA ASP A 879 -17.90 -6.86 -3.34
C ASP A 879 -16.64 -6.40 -4.08
N VAL A 880 -15.47 -6.64 -3.48
CA VAL A 880 -14.18 -6.32 -4.09
C VAL A 880 -13.62 -7.58 -4.74
N GLU A 881 -13.56 -7.58 -6.07
CA GLU A 881 -13.14 -8.71 -6.91
C GLU A 881 -11.64 -8.62 -7.19
N LEU A 882 -10.94 -9.73 -6.92
CA LEU A 882 -9.48 -9.80 -6.86
C LEU A 882 -9.02 -11.06 -7.59
N ALA A 883 -8.45 -10.92 -8.79
CA ALA A 883 -7.97 -12.08 -9.53
C ALA A 883 -6.83 -12.79 -8.76
N SER A 884 -5.96 -11.99 -8.13
CA SER A 884 -5.20 -12.42 -6.95
C SER A 884 -5.08 -11.30 -5.90
N ILE A 885 -4.70 -11.66 -4.68
CA ILE A 885 -4.19 -10.75 -3.65
C ILE A 885 -3.08 -11.44 -2.86
N ASP A 886 -2.05 -10.70 -2.44
CA ASP A 886 -0.89 -11.25 -1.74
C ASP A 886 -0.52 -10.46 -0.47
N ALA A 887 0.42 -11.03 0.29
CA ALA A 887 0.88 -10.54 1.59
C ALA A 887 1.47 -9.12 1.64
N THR A 888 1.71 -8.46 0.50
CA THR A 888 2.33 -7.13 0.42
C THR A 888 1.41 -6.03 -0.11
N LYS A 889 0.14 -6.37 -0.38
CA LYS A 889 -0.87 -5.45 -0.90
C LYS A 889 -1.83 -4.99 0.20
N SER A 890 -2.42 -3.80 0.03
CA SER A 890 -3.53 -3.35 0.88
C SER A 890 -4.65 -2.65 0.13
N ILE A 891 -5.85 -2.71 0.70
CA ILE A 891 -7.04 -1.99 0.24
C ILE A 891 -7.46 -1.00 1.33
N SER A 892 -7.57 0.27 0.97
CA SER A 892 -8.01 1.36 1.86
C SER A 892 -9.48 1.68 1.56
N ILE A 893 -10.31 1.79 2.60
CA ILE A 893 -11.78 1.92 2.46
C ILE A 893 -12.29 3.08 3.33
N GLU A 894 -13.13 3.95 2.77
CA GLU A 894 -13.84 4.99 3.53
C GLU A 894 -15.18 4.48 4.05
N ILE A 895 -15.38 4.61 5.36
CA ILE A 895 -16.61 4.26 6.08
C ILE A 895 -17.37 5.56 6.37
N LYS A 896 -18.67 5.57 6.10
CA LYS A 896 -19.57 6.71 6.41
C LYS A 896 -20.71 6.26 7.32
N HIS A 897 -21.23 7.19 8.12
CA HIS A 897 -22.45 6.98 8.89
C HIS A 897 -23.69 6.96 7.99
N ASP A 898 -24.54 5.97 8.22
CA ASP A 898 -25.89 5.85 7.67
C ASP A 898 -26.97 6.23 8.69
N ASP A 899 -26.67 6.09 9.98
CA ASP A 899 -27.58 6.39 11.10
C ASP A 899 -26.76 6.80 12.35
N LYS A 900 -27.43 7.15 13.43
CA LYS A 900 -26.84 7.38 14.76
C LYS A 900 -26.41 6.04 15.38
N LEU A 901 -25.24 6.04 16.01
CA LEU A 901 -24.72 4.92 16.79
C LEU A 901 -25.13 5.07 18.28
N ALA A 902 -25.41 3.94 18.92
CA ALA A 902 -25.66 3.87 20.35
C ALA A 902 -24.34 4.00 21.14
N PRO A 903 -24.15 5.02 22.01
CA PRO A 903 -22.91 5.22 22.77
C PRO A 903 -22.51 4.05 23.68
N GLU A 904 -23.50 3.30 24.17
CA GLU A 904 -23.36 2.12 25.02
C GLU A 904 -23.00 0.84 24.26
N GLU A 905 -23.01 0.86 22.92
CA GLU A 905 -22.67 -0.29 22.08
C GLU A 905 -21.33 -0.10 21.35
N ASN A 906 -20.67 -1.23 21.05
CA ASN A 906 -19.54 -1.22 20.12
C ASN A 906 -20.02 -1.26 18.67
N VAL A 907 -19.28 -0.60 17.78
CA VAL A 907 -19.34 -0.83 16.34
C VAL A 907 -18.60 -2.14 16.03
N TYR A 908 -19.20 -2.97 15.19
CA TYR A 908 -18.61 -4.26 14.79
C TYR A 908 -18.32 -4.26 13.29
N LEU A 909 -17.11 -4.69 12.93
CA LEU A 909 -16.61 -4.83 11.58
C LEU A 909 -16.27 -6.30 11.33
N GLN A 910 -16.64 -6.82 10.17
CA GLN A 910 -16.23 -8.14 9.71
C GLN A 910 -15.86 -8.11 8.24
N VAL A 911 -14.57 -8.27 7.95
CA VAL A 911 -14.07 -8.53 6.60
C VAL A 911 -14.15 -10.04 6.36
N ALA A 912 -14.63 -10.45 5.20
CA ALA A 912 -14.53 -11.84 4.75
C ALA A 912 -13.91 -11.89 3.35
N LEU A 913 -12.78 -12.57 3.21
CA LEU A 913 -12.12 -12.87 1.94
C LEU A 913 -12.42 -14.32 1.57
N LEU A 914 -13.31 -14.54 0.60
CA LEU A 914 -13.47 -15.85 -0.04
C LEU A 914 -12.40 -15.99 -1.11
N TYR A 915 -11.65 -17.10 -1.16
CA TYR A 915 -10.56 -17.27 -2.11
C TYR A 915 -10.21 -18.75 -2.42
N THR A 916 -9.39 -18.96 -3.43
CA THR A 916 -8.72 -20.23 -3.77
C THR A 916 -7.25 -20.13 -3.38
N SER A 917 -6.81 -21.04 -2.52
CA SER A 917 -5.40 -21.17 -2.09
C SER A 917 -4.51 -21.75 -3.19
N CYS A 918 -3.19 -21.58 -3.07
CA CYS A 918 -2.22 -22.14 -4.03
C CYS A 918 -2.15 -23.69 -4.06
N SER A 919 -2.85 -24.39 -3.15
CA SER A 919 -3.03 -25.85 -3.21
C SER A 919 -4.33 -26.32 -3.88
N GLY A 920 -5.20 -25.40 -4.34
CA GLY A 920 -6.51 -25.71 -4.93
C GLY A 920 -7.66 -25.85 -3.91
N GLN A 921 -7.48 -25.45 -2.64
CA GLN A 921 -8.58 -25.43 -1.67
C GLN A 921 -9.32 -24.09 -1.71
N ARG A 922 -10.65 -24.11 -1.77
CA ARG A 922 -11.49 -22.92 -1.51
C ARG A 922 -11.54 -22.66 0.00
N ARG A 923 -11.16 -21.45 0.41
CA ARG A 923 -11.14 -21.02 1.83
C ARG A 923 -11.80 -19.66 2.00
N LEU A 924 -12.20 -19.36 3.23
CA LEU A 924 -12.79 -18.08 3.60
C LEU A 924 -12.11 -17.53 4.86
N ARG A 925 -11.22 -16.54 4.70
CA ARG A 925 -10.57 -15.84 5.81
C ARG A 925 -11.50 -14.78 6.36
N VAL A 926 -11.69 -14.77 7.68
CA VAL A 926 -12.53 -13.78 8.39
C VAL A 926 -11.63 -12.91 9.26
N LEU A 927 -11.80 -11.59 9.18
CA LEU A 927 -11.18 -10.61 10.07
C LEU A 927 -12.29 -9.85 10.82
N ASN A 928 -12.38 -10.03 12.13
CA ASN A 928 -13.33 -9.33 13.00
C ASN A 928 -12.63 -8.18 13.76
N LEU A 929 -13.30 -7.04 13.94
CA LEU A 929 -12.81 -5.91 14.75
C LEU A 929 -13.99 -5.17 15.39
N ALA A 930 -13.94 -4.97 16.70
CA ALA A 930 -14.87 -4.16 17.48
C ALA A 930 -14.24 -2.82 17.85
N LEU A 931 -14.98 -1.72 17.65
CA LEU A 931 -14.56 -0.35 17.89
C LEU A 931 -15.54 0.34 18.85
N ARG A 932 -15.04 1.19 19.74
CA ARG A 932 -15.89 1.88 20.73
C ARG A 932 -16.61 3.08 20.10
N VAL A 933 -17.79 3.42 20.60
CA VAL A 933 -18.51 4.65 20.23
C VAL A 933 -18.24 5.73 21.29
N THR A 934 -18.23 7.01 20.89
CA THR A 934 -18.17 8.15 21.82
C THR A 934 -19.04 9.33 21.38
N THR A 935 -19.50 10.11 22.35
CA THR A 935 -20.17 11.41 22.16
C THR A 935 -19.20 12.60 22.26
N THR A 936 -17.94 12.39 22.66
CA THR A 936 -16.96 13.46 22.88
C THR A 936 -15.93 13.53 21.74
N ILE A 937 -15.61 14.74 21.28
CA ILE A 937 -14.56 14.96 20.27
C ILE A 937 -13.17 14.58 20.84
N ALA A 938 -12.95 14.82 22.14
CA ALA A 938 -11.67 14.60 22.79
C ALA A 938 -11.24 13.11 22.79
N ASP A 939 -12.16 12.17 22.90
CA ASP A 939 -11.82 10.73 22.91
C ASP A 939 -11.53 10.17 21.51
N VAL A 940 -12.08 10.81 20.47
CA VAL A 940 -11.74 10.53 19.07
C VAL A 940 -10.27 10.87 18.83
N PHE A 941 -9.84 12.10 19.18
CA PHE A 941 -8.46 12.55 18.99
C PHE A 941 -7.40 11.81 19.82
N LYS A 942 -7.80 11.14 20.92
CA LYS A 942 -6.94 10.21 21.70
C LYS A 942 -6.82 8.82 21.07
N SER A 943 -7.62 8.51 20.05
CA SER A 943 -7.83 7.16 19.52
C SER A 943 -7.58 7.08 18.01
N CYS A 944 -6.75 7.98 17.46
CA CYS A 944 -6.41 8.01 16.04
C CYS A 944 -5.16 7.18 15.71
N ASP A 945 -5.18 6.47 14.58
CA ASP A 945 -4.01 5.88 13.93
C ASP A 945 -3.60 6.80 12.76
N LEU A 946 -2.51 7.56 12.95
CA LEU A 946 -2.01 8.51 11.95
C LEU A 946 -1.47 7.81 10.69
N ASP A 947 -0.76 6.70 10.85
CA ASP A 947 -0.19 5.96 9.72
C ASP A 947 -1.33 5.49 8.80
N ALA A 948 -2.40 4.94 9.39
CA ALA A 948 -3.61 4.52 8.69
C ALA A 948 -4.34 5.68 7.98
N MET A 949 -4.39 6.87 8.59
CA MET A 949 -4.92 8.08 7.94
C MET A 949 -4.07 8.51 6.74
N MET A 950 -2.74 8.49 6.88
CA MET A 950 -1.83 8.97 5.83
C MET A 950 -1.78 8.05 4.61
N LEU A 951 -1.83 6.72 4.79
CA LEU A 951 -1.99 5.79 3.67
C LEU A 951 -3.31 6.04 2.92
N PHE A 952 -4.41 6.24 3.64
CA PHE A 952 -5.70 6.56 3.03
C PHE A 952 -5.64 7.88 2.24
N PHE A 953 -5.06 8.95 2.80
CA PHE A 953 -4.90 10.22 2.09
C PHE A 953 -4.01 10.06 0.85
N ALA A 954 -2.94 9.27 0.90
CA ALA A 954 -2.11 8.98 -0.26
C ALA A 954 -2.89 8.30 -1.38
N LYS A 955 -3.62 7.20 -1.09
CA LYS A 955 -4.42 6.50 -2.12
C LYS A 955 -5.58 7.34 -2.64
N GLN A 956 -6.29 8.06 -1.77
CA GLN A 956 -7.37 8.97 -2.16
C GLN A 956 -6.86 10.10 -3.07
N ALA A 957 -5.71 10.71 -2.76
CA ALA A 957 -5.10 11.75 -3.57
C ALA A 957 -4.67 11.22 -4.96
N CYS A 958 -4.04 10.04 -5.02
CA CYS A 958 -3.68 9.38 -6.28
C CYS A 958 -4.89 9.12 -7.20
N PHE A 959 -6.03 8.70 -6.66
CA PHE A 959 -7.28 8.60 -7.44
C PHE A 959 -7.80 9.98 -7.87
N LYS A 960 -7.78 10.98 -6.98
CA LYS A 960 -8.34 12.31 -7.27
C LYS A 960 -7.58 13.10 -8.34
N LEU A 961 -6.31 12.78 -8.61
CA LEU A 961 -5.54 13.34 -9.74
C LEU A 961 -6.07 12.95 -11.13
N MET A 962 -6.92 11.92 -11.24
CA MET A 962 -7.59 11.57 -12.49
C MET A 962 -8.80 12.48 -12.78
N GLU A 963 -9.31 13.18 -11.76
CA GLU A 963 -10.53 14.00 -11.82
C GLU A 963 -10.19 15.51 -11.74
N HIS A 964 -9.36 15.86 -10.75
CA HIS A 964 -8.98 17.20 -10.33
C HIS A 964 -7.51 17.50 -10.68
N SER A 965 -7.12 18.78 -10.71
CA SER A 965 -5.72 19.13 -10.97
C SER A 965 -4.82 18.98 -9.73
N PRO A 966 -3.50 18.79 -9.89
CA PRO A 966 -2.59 18.57 -8.77
C PRO A 966 -2.64 19.66 -7.71
N LYS A 967 -2.85 20.92 -8.13
CA LYS A 967 -3.07 22.03 -7.20
C LYS A 967 -4.33 21.81 -6.35
N GLN A 968 -5.47 21.49 -6.96
CA GLN A 968 -6.71 21.24 -6.22
C GLN A 968 -6.56 20.08 -5.23
N VAL A 969 -5.82 19.03 -5.59
CA VAL A 969 -5.55 17.90 -4.68
C VAL A 969 -4.66 18.33 -3.51
N LYS A 970 -3.59 19.11 -3.76
CA LYS A 970 -2.72 19.68 -2.72
C LYS A 970 -3.47 20.62 -1.77
N ASP A 971 -4.22 21.58 -2.32
CA ASP A 971 -4.98 22.58 -1.56
C ASP A 971 -6.01 21.89 -0.63
N ASN A 972 -6.69 20.84 -1.12
CA ASN A 972 -7.63 20.04 -0.31
C ASN A 972 -6.93 19.27 0.84
N LEU A 973 -5.73 18.69 0.61
CA LEU A 973 -4.97 18.00 1.65
C LEU A 973 -4.50 18.97 2.75
N ILE A 974 -4.04 20.16 2.38
CA ILE A 974 -3.68 21.25 3.32
C ILE A 974 -4.90 21.66 4.13
N HIS A 975 -6.00 22.00 3.45
CA HIS A 975 -7.21 22.51 4.09
C HIS A 975 -7.83 21.47 5.05
N ARG A 976 -7.92 20.19 4.66
CA ARG A 976 -8.41 19.12 5.56
C ARG A 976 -7.51 18.93 6.77
N SER A 977 -6.20 19.00 6.59
CA SER A 977 -5.23 18.92 7.71
C SER A 977 -5.38 20.11 8.66
N ALA A 978 -5.66 21.31 8.14
CA ALA A 978 -5.88 22.51 8.95
C ALA A 978 -7.22 22.43 9.70
N GLN A 979 -8.30 21.97 9.07
CA GLN A 979 -9.60 21.72 9.71
C GLN A 979 -9.50 20.75 10.90
N ILE A 980 -8.78 19.63 10.74
CA ILE A 980 -8.56 18.63 11.80
C ILE A 980 -7.92 19.29 13.04
N LEU A 981 -6.85 20.07 12.83
CA LEU A 981 -6.09 20.71 13.92
C LEU A 981 -6.82 21.92 14.52
N ALA A 982 -7.55 22.69 13.71
CA ALA A 982 -8.43 23.76 14.18
C ALA A 982 -9.57 23.21 15.04
N CYS A 983 -10.19 22.08 14.65
CA CYS A 983 -11.21 21.42 15.45
C CYS A 983 -10.67 20.94 16.80
N TYR A 984 -9.49 20.32 16.83
CA TYR A 984 -8.83 19.93 18.08
C TYR A 984 -8.58 21.16 18.98
N ARG A 985 -8.00 22.24 18.43
CA ARG A 985 -7.76 23.49 19.17
C ARG A 985 -9.06 24.07 19.74
N LYS A 986 -10.15 24.09 18.95
CA LYS A 986 -11.45 24.66 19.35
C LYS A 986 -12.18 23.87 20.43
N HIS A 987 -12.10 22.53 20.42
CA HIS A 987 -12.98 21.68 21.24
C HIS A 987 -12.27 20.83 22.30
N CYS A 988 -10.93 20.69 22.25
CA CYS A 988 -10.20 19.74 23.09
C CYS A 988 -9.06 20.37 23.92
N THR A 989 -8.82 21.68 23.80
CA THR A 989 -7.72 22.36 24.51
C THR A 989 -8.24 23.47 25.42
N SER A 990 -7.55 23.71 26.53
CA SER A 990 -7.83 24.88 27.37
C SER A 990 -7.43 26.18 26.66
N PRO A 991 -8.04 27.34 27.00
CA PRO A 991 -7.69 28.64 26.43
C PRO A 991 -6.20 28.96 26.57
N THR A 992 -5.48 28.83 25.45
CA THR A 992 -4.03 29.02 25.30
C THR A 992 -3.78 30.13 24.28
N SER A 993 -2.60 30.76 24.32
CA SER A 993 -2.30 31.92 23.48
C SER A 993 -2.48 31.59 21.99
N ALA A 994 -3.11 32.50 21.23
CA ALA A 994 -3.22 32.39 19.77
C ALA A 994 -1.84 32.42 19.07
N GLY A 995 -0.75 32.77 19.78
CA GLY A 995 0.62 32.62 19.30
C GLY A 995 1.16 31.18 19.35
N GLN A 996 0.50 30.25 20.06
CA GLN A 996 0.95 28.86 20.23
C GLN A 996 0.21 27.92 19.27
N LEU A 997 0.95 27.06 18.56
CA LEU A 997 0.38 25.89 17.89
C LEU A 997 0.23 24.76 18.91
N ILE A 998 -0.93 24.11 18.96
CA ILE A 998 -1.21 23.00 19.87
C ILE A 998 -1.71 21.83 19.02
N LEU A 999 -1.10 20.65 19.17
CA LEU A 999 -1.38 19.44 18.39
C LEU A 999 -1.86 18.31 19.33
N PRO A 1000 -2.76 17.42 18.87
CA PRO A 1000 -3.10 16.22 19.64
C PRO A 1000 -1.97 15.20 19.54
N GLU A 1001 -1.72 14.48 20.63
CA GLU A 1001 -0.60 13.54 20.75
C GLU A 1001 -0.54 12.50 19.62
N CYS A 1002 -1.68 11.87 19.31
CA CYS A 1002 -1.79 10.86 18.25
C CYS A 1002 -1.57 11.41 16.82
N LEU A 1003 -1.66 12.74 16.62
CA LEU A 1003 -1.46 13.39 15.32
C LEU A 1003 -0.32 14.43 15.38
N LYS A 1004 0.61 14.36 16.34
CA LYS A 1004 1.71 15.33 16.48
C LYS A 1004 2.62 15.40 15.24
N LEU A 1005 2.67 14.31 14.45
CA LEU A 1005 3.38 14.23 13.16
C LEU A 1005 2.50 14.53 11.93
N LEU A 1006 1.20 14.81 12.06
CA LEU A 1006 0.31 15.08 10.92
C LEU A 1006 0.80 16.24 10.03
N PRO A 1007 1.27 17.39 10.55
CA PRO A 1007 1.83 18.44 9.69
C PRO A 1007 3.09 17.99 8.93
N LEU A 1008 3.90 17.11 9.51
CA LEU A 1008 5.10 16.57 8.86
C LEU A 1008 4.70 15.63 7.72
N TYR A 1009 3.90 14.59 8.02
CA TYR A 1009 3.50 13.59 7.02
C TYR A 1009 2.60 14.20 5.92
N ALA A 1010 1.81 15.22 6.22
CA ALA A 1010 1.13 16.02 5.21
C ALA A 1010 2.13 16.75 4.29
N SER A 1011 3.16 17.39 4.84
CA SER A 1011 4.24 18.02 4.04
C SER A 1011 4.96 17.00 3.15
N CYS A 1012 5.29 15.82 3.68
CA CYS A 1012 5.89 14.72 2.93
C CYS A 1012 4.98 14.24 1.78
N LEU A 1013 3.69 14.03 2.03
CA LEU A 1013 2.72 13.62 1.00
C LEU A 1013 2.55 14.69 -0.10
N LEU A 1014 2.59 15.98 0.26
CA LEU A 1014 2.49 17.08 -0.70
C LEU A 1014 3.71 17.19 -1.62
N LYS A 1015 4.90 16.79 -1.14
CA LYS A 1015 6.16 16.74 -1.91
C LYS A 1015 6.29 15.47 -2.76
N ASN A 1016 5.66 14.37 -2.35
CA ASN A 1016 5.85 13.07 -2.96
C ASN A 1016 5.56 13.05 -4.48
N ASP A 1017 6.39 12.31 -5.23
CA ASP A 1017 6.31 12.15 -6.70
C ASP A 1017 4.94 11.70 -7.24
N ALA A 1018 4.10 11.04 -6.44
CA ALA A 1018 2.74 10.69 -6.83
C ALA A 1018 1.79 11.90 -6.88
N ILE A 1019 2.08 12.95 -6.12
CA ILE A 1019 1.24 14.14 -5.94
C ILE A 1019 1.88 15.38 -6.56
N SER A 1020 3.17 15.62 -6.32
CA SER A 1020 3.87 16.85 -6.70
C SER A 1020 4.29 16.91 -8.17
N GLY A 1021 4.86 15.80 -8.68
CA GLY A 1021 5.48 15.60 -9.99
C GLY A 1021 5.12 16.57 -11.11
N GLY A 1022 6.13 17.25 -11.64
CA GLY A 1022 6.02 18.19 -12.76
C GLY A 1022 6.64 17.64 -14.04
N SER A 1023 7.04 18.55 -14.93
CA SER A 1023 7.64 18.26 -16.24
C SER A 1023 9.09 17.74 -16.20
N ASP A 1024 9.66 17.63 -15.00
CA ASP A 1024 10.92 16.97 -14.67
C ASP A 1024 10.78 15.43 -14.63
N MET A 1025 9.60 14.92 -14.29
CA MET A 1025 9.28 13.48 -14.35
C MET A 1025 8.94 13.01 -15.78
N THR A 1026 9.03 11.70 -16.02
CA THR A 1026 8.39 11.08 -17.19
C THR A 1026 6.95 10.67 -16.87
N LEU A 1027 6.10 10.57 -17.90
CA LEU A 1027 4.72 10.08 -17.75
C LEU A 1027 4.68 8.66 -17.15
N ASP A 1028 5.66 7.81 -17.50
CA ASP A 1028 5.74 6.44 -17.01
C ASP A 1028 6.22 6.36 -15.56
N ASP A 1029 7.10 7.26 -15.12
CA ASP A 1029 7.51 7.35 -13.71
C ASP A 1029 6.35 7.85 -12.83
N ARG A 1030 5.66 8.91 -13.27
CA ARG A 1030 4.43 9.40 -12.61
C ARG A 1030 3.38 8.30 -12.49
N SER A 1031 3.14 7.54 -13.57
CA SER A 1031 2.19 6.43 -13.60
C SER A 1031 2.62 5.24 -12.72
N TYR A 1032 3.91 4.90 -12.71
CA TYR A 1032 4.49 3.84 -11.88
C TYR A 1032 4.35 4.17 -10.38
N VAL A 1033 4.70 5.40 -9.99
CA VAL A 1033 4.66 5.84 -8.59
C VAL A 1033 3.21 5.91 -8.08
N ILE A 1034 2.26 6.38 -8.90
CA ILE A 1034 0.82 6.32 -8.58
C ILE A 1034 0.38 4.87 -8.34
N GLN A 1035 0.71 3.93 -9.23
CA GLN A 1035 0.33 2.51 -9.07
C GLN A 1035 1.00 1.86 -7.84
N PHE A 1036 2.22 2.25 -7.50
CA PHE A 1036 2.90 1.79 -6.27
C PHE A 1036 2.18 2.25 -4.99
N ILE A 1037 1.75 3.52 -4.90
CA ILE A 1037 0.94 3.98 -3.77
C ILE A 1037 -0.39 3.24 -3.69
N LEU A 1038 -1.03 2.96 -4.83
CA LEU A 1038 -2.30 2.22 -4.82
C LEU A 1038 -2.14 0.76 -4.37
N SER A 1039 -1.04 0.08 -4.69
CA SER A 1039 -0.82 -1.30 -4.24
C SER A 1039 -0.33 -1.42 -2.79
N MET A 1040 0.56 -0.54 -2.33
CA MET A 1040 1.37 -0.74 -1.11
C MET A 1040 0.56 -0.98 0.18
N ASP A 1041 1.18 -1.66 1.12
CA ASP A 1041 0.68 -1.86 2.48
C ASP A 1041 1.15 -0.76 3.46
N LEU A 1042 0.68 -0.86 4.70
CA LEU A 1042 0.98 0.14 5.73
C LEU A 1042 2.44 0.10 6.21
N ASN A 1043 3.08 -1.07 6.19
CA ASN A 1043 4.50 -1.21 6.55
C ASN A 1043 5.42 -0.53 5.51
N GLN A 1044 5.05 -0.60 4.24
CA GLN A 1044 5.72 0.15 3.17
C GLN A 1044 5.44 1.66 3.26
N SER A 1045 4.19 2.07 3.51
CA SER A 1045 3.80 3.48 3.37
C SER A 1045 4.49 4.44 4.32
N VAL A 1046 4.78 4.03 5.57
CA VAL A 1046 5.46 4.91 6.55
C VAL A 1046 6.88 5.25 6.07
N SER A 1047 7.66 4.24 5.67
CA SER A 1047 9.01 4.47 5.13
C SER A 1047 9.03 5.08 3.73
N TYR A 1048 7.95 4.94 2.96
CA TYR A 1048 7.83 5.58 1.65
C TYR A 1048 7.52 7.08 1.76
N LEU A 1049 6.70 7.49 2.76
CA LEU A 1049 6.39 8.90 3.06
C LEU A 1049 7.55 9.60 3.80
N TYR A 1050 8.14 8.94 4.80
CA TYR A 1050 9.29 9.44 5.54
C TYR A 1050 10.43 8.41 5.45
N PRO A 1051 11.44 8.62 4.58
CA PRO A 1051 12.55 7.68 4.39
C PRO A 1051 13.31 7.36 5.69
N ARG A 1052 13.97 6.20 5.75
CA ARG A 1052 14.98 5.95 6.78
C ARG A 1052 16.31 6.53 6.32
N PHE A 1053 16.86 7.47 7.09
CA PHE A 1053 18.19 8.04 6.86
C PHE A 1053 19.14 7.58 7.97
N ILE A 1054 20.11 6.72 7.64
CA ILE A 1054 20.87 5.90 8.60
C ILE A 1054 22.37 6.24 8.48
N PRO A 1055 23.04 6.70 9.55
CA PRO A 1055 24.49 6.92 9.52
C PRO A 1055 25.23 5.57 9.52
N ILE A 1056 26.20 5.40 8.62
CA ILE A 1056 27.03 4.18 8.51
C ILE A 1056 28.54 4.41 8.76
N HIS A 1057 28.97 5.64 8.97
CA HIS A 1057 30.38 5.98 9.25
C HIS A 1057 30.82 5.61 10.68
N ASN A 1058 29.90 5.65 11.65
CA ASN A 1058 30.16 5.42 13.07
C ASN A 1058 29.70 4.02 13.56
N VAL A 1059 29.58 3.02 12.68
CA VAL A 1059 29.04 1.70 13.06
C VAL A 1059 30.12 0.79 13.65
N VAL A 1060 29.78 0.14 14.76
CA VAL A 1060 30.65 -0.84 15.42
C VAL A 1060 30.52 -2.19 14.70
N PRO A 1061 31.62 -2.86 14.28
CA PRO A 1061 31.56 -4.12 13.54
C PRO A 1061 30.90 -5.28 14.31
N GLU A 1062 30.99 -5.28 15.63
CA GLU A 1062 30.50 -6.34 16.53
C GLU A 1062 28.98 -6.28 16.79
N GLU A 1063 28.32 -5.16 16.44
CA GLU A 1063 26.87 -4.99 16.61
C GLU A 1063 26.06 -5.71 15.52
N THR A 1064 24.86 -6.18 15.88
CA THR A 1064 23.92 -6.80 14.94
C THR A 1064 22.77 -5.89 14.49
N ASP A 1065 22.22 -5.06 15.38
CA ASP A 1065 21.05 -4.22 15.06
C ASP A 1065 21.34 -3.12 14.02
N LEU A 1066 20.28 -2.62 13.38
CA LEU A 1066 20.39 -1.45 12.50
C LEU A 1066 20.74 -0.19 13.32
N PRO A 1067 21.64 0.68 12.83
CA PRO A 1067 21.90 1.97 13.46
C PRO A 1067 20.63 2.83 13.51
N THR A 1068 20.49 3.62 14.58
CA THR A 1068 19.32 4.49 14.76
C THR A 1068 19.26 5.54 13.64
N PRO A 1069 18.14 5.67 12.91
CA PRO A 1069 18.01 6.68 11.87
C PRO A 1069 18.06 8.11 12.44
N VAL A 1070 18.54 9.06 11.64
CA VAL A 1070 18.49 10.51 11.90
C VAL A 1070 17.35 11.16 11.12
N ARG A 1071 17.06 12.44 11.39
CA ARG A 1071 16.05 13.21 10.66
C ARG A 1071 16.44 13.41 9.19
N CYS A 1072 15.45 13.33 8.29
CA CYS A 1072 15.61 13.50 6.85
C CYS A 1072 15.74 14.98 6.45
N THR A 1073 16.87 15.58 6.86
CA THR A 1073 17.31 16.94 6.54
C THR A 1073 18.83 16.96 6.31
N HIS A 1074 19.29 17.82 5.41
CA HIS A 1074 20.70 18.09 5.16
C HIS A 1074 21.45 18.55 6.42
N GLU A 1075 20.76 19.17 7.39
CA GLU A 1075 21.34 19.60 8.68
C GLU A 1075 21.87 18.43 9.55
N LYS A 1076 21.54 17.18 9.23
CA LYS A 1076 22.11 15.98 9.90
C LYS A 1076 23.18 15.25 9.05
N THR A 1077 23.68 15.88 7.99
CA THR A 1077 24.83 15.39 7.18
C THR A 1077 26.15 16.07 7.59
N GLN A 1078 27.26 15.36 7.41
CA GLN A 1078 28.62 15.78 7.77
C GLN A 1078 29.57 15.42 6.62
N GLU A 1079 30.58 16.26 6.36
CA GLU A 1079 31.49 16.08 5.21
C GLU A 1079 32.44 14.88 5.39
N ASP A 1080 32.72 14.49 6.63
CA ASP A 1080 33.46 13.29 7.02
C ASP A 1080 32.54 12.06 7.22
N GLY A 1081 31.23 12.22 7.02
CA GLY A 1081 30.22 11.18 7.23
C GLY A 1081 29.88 10.34 5.99
N ALA A 1082 29.31 9.17 6.24
CA ALA A 1082 28.69 8.29 5.23
C ALA A 1082 27.31 7.81 5.73
N TYR A 1083 26.32 7.74 4.83
CA TYR A 1083 24.91 7.52 5.18
C TYR A 1083 24.17 6.67 4.14
N ILE A 1084 23.20 5.88 4.59
CA ILE A 1084 22.20 5.21 3.74
C ILE A 1084 20.89 6.00 3.81
N LEU A 1085 20.24 6.28 2.68
CA LEU A 1085 18.85 6.74 2.62
C LEU A 1085 18.00 5.73 1.84
N GLU A 1086 16.90 5.25 2.41
CA GLU A 1086 15.98 4.35 1.70
C GLU A 1086 14.50 4.58 2.02
N ASN A 1087 13.66 4.32 1.02
CA ASN A 1087 12.20 4.48 1.10
C ASN A 1087 11.41 3.25 0.61
N GLY A 1088 12.05 2.07 0.55
CA GLY A 1088 11.47 0.85 -0.03
C GLY A 1088 11.47 0.75 -1.56
N VAL A 1089 11.79 1.83 -2.30
CA VAL A 1089 11.91 1.84 -3.78
C VAL A 1089 13.33 2.20 -4.21
N HIS A 1090 13.87 3.27 -3.64
CA HIS A 1090 15.24 3.74 -3.85
C HIS A 1090 16.08 3.46 -2.60
N LEU A 1091 17.35 3.09 -2.81
CA LEU A 1091 18.36 3.07 -1.75
C LEU A 1091 19.59 3.83 -2.24
N PHE A 1092 19.90 4.94 -1.58
CA PHE A 1092 21.08 5.74 -1.82
C PHE A 1092 22.14 5.45 -0.76
N VAL A 1093 23.41 5.45 -1.15
CA VAL A 1093 24.54 5.50 -0.21
C VAL A 1093 25.35 6.75 -0.52
N TRP A 1094 25.25 7.74 0.37
CA TRP A 1094 25.91 9.04 0.26
C TRP A 1094 27.23 9.01 1.03
N LEU A 1095 28.29 9.53 0.39
CA LEU A 1095 29.65 9.56 0.91
C LEU A 1095 30.17 11.00 0.95
N GLY A 1096 30.52 11.51 2.13
CA GLY A 1096 31.04 12.86 2.32
C GLY A 1096 32.42 13.06 1.68
N GLN A 1097 32.74 14.30 1.32
CA GLN A 1097 33.98 14.61 0.59
C GLN A 1097 35.26 14.50 1.45
N ALA A 1098 35.13 14.57 2.77
CA ALA A 1098 36.20 14.44 3.77
C ALA A 1098 36.18 13.09 4.52
N LEU A 1099 35.42 12.11 4.04
CA LEU A 1099 35.31 10.76 4.61
C LEU A 1099 36.70 10.11 4.79
N SER A 1100 36.95 9.52 5.96
CA SER A 1100 38.31 9.15 6.37
C SER A 1100 38.96 8.11 5.45
N PRO A 1101 40.28 8.22 5.14
CA PRO A 1101 40.98 7.23 4.33
C PRO A 1101 40.90 5.80 4.90
N ASP A 1102 40.89 5.66 6.22
CA ASP A 1102 40.75 4.36 6.89
C ASP A 1102 39.38 3.72 6.64
N PHE A 1103 38.30 4.51 6.66
CA PHE A 1103 36.97 4.03 6.28
C PHE A 1103 36.92 3.66 4.79
N VAL A 1104 37.46 4.51 3.91
CA VAL A 1104 37.47 4.28 2.46
C VAL A 1104 38.27 3.01 2.12
N GLN A 1105 39.46 2.83 2.69
CA GLN A 1105 40.27 1.63 2.48
C GLN A 1105 39.63 0.38 3.11
N SER A 1106 38.98 0.51 4.26
CA SER A 1106 38.34 -0.64 4.94
C SER A 1106 37.07 -1.12 4.24
N VAL A 1107 36.28 -0.22 3.64
CA VAL A 1107 34.97 -0.54 3.05
C VAL A 1107 35.04 -0.74 1.54
N PHE A 1108 35.92 -0.01 0.85
CA PHE A 1108 36.00 0.00 -0.62
C PHE A 1108 37.31 -0.59 -1.17
N GLY A 1109 38.29 -0.88 -0.31
CA GLY A 1109 39.59 -1.44 -0.73
C GLY A 1109 40.52 -0.46 -1.44
N VAL A 1110 40.14 0.80 -1.59
CA VAL A 1110 40.86 1.84 -2.35
C VAL A 1110 41.40 2.96 -1.45
N GLN A 1111 42.44 3.65 -1.90
CA GLN A 1111 43.18 4.65 -1.10
C GLN A 1111 42.49 6.03 -1.02
N GLY A 1112 41.39 6.25 -1.75
CA GLY A 1112 40.70 7.53 -1.73
C GLY A 1112 39.39 7.55 -2.53
N LEU A 1113 38.47 8.45 -2.14
CA LEU A 1113 37.08 8.52 -2.60
C LEU A 1113 36.93 8.70 -4.13
N GLN A 1114 37.93 9.29 -4.77
CA GLN A 1114 37.97 9.52 -6.22
C GLN A 1114 38.21 8.21 -7.01
N GLN A 1115 38.76 7.17 -6.38
CA GLN A 1115 39.05 5.87 -7.00
C GLN A 1115 37.82 4.94 -7.05
N ILE A 1116 36.71 5.30 -6.38
CA ILE A 1116 35.50 4.48 -6.33
C ILE A 1116 34.71 4.58 -7.65
N ALA A 1117 34.62 3.46 -8.37
CA ALA A 1117 33.85 3.33 -9.62
C ALA A 1117 32.34 3.12 -9.35
N LEU A 1118 31.66 4.18 -8.88
CA LEU A 1118 30.27 4.17 -8.37
C LEU A 1118 29.26 3.38 -9.23
N GLU A 1119 29.37 3.44 -10.57
CA GLU A 1119 28.42 2.82 -11.51
C GLU A 1119 28.46 1.28 -11.54
N ARG A 1120 29.56 0.67 -11.09
CA ARG A 1120 29.77 -0.80 -11.09
C ARG A 1120 30.25 -1.31 -9.72
N PHE A 1121 30.00 -0.56 -8.65
CA PHE A 1121 30.61 -0.84 -7.36
C PHE A 1121 29.88 -1.92 -6.53
N SER A 1122 30.66 -2.87 -6.03
CA SER A 1122 30.28 -3.83 -4.99
C SER A 1122 31.20 -3.70 -3.78
N ILE A 1123 30.65 -3.63 -2.57
CA ILE A 1123 31.43 -3.77 -1.33
C ILE A 1123 32.17 -5.12 -1.39
N VAL A 1124 33.47 -5.11 -1.12
CA VAL A 1124 34.27 -6.34 -0.98
C VAL A 1124 34.30 -6.69 0.52
N PRO A 1125 33.55 -7.70 1.00
CA PRO A 1125 33.31 -7.93 2.42
C PRO A 1125 34.47 -8.72 3.05
N GLU A 1126 35.70 -8.20 2.96
CA GLU A 1126 36.89 -8.79 3.58
C GLU A 1126 37.06 -8.30 5.02
N THR A 1127 36.96 -6.98 5.25
CA THR A 1127 37.10 -6.37 6.59
C THR A 1127 35.84 -6.55 7.44
N PRO A 1128 35.95 -6.48 8.79
CA PRO A 1128 34.78 -6.48 9.68
C PRO A 1128 33.79 -5.34 9.37
N LEU A 1129 34.29 -4.14 9.08
CA LEU A 1129 33.46 -2.96 8.76
C LEU A 1129 32.71 -3.12 7.43
N ALA A 1130 33.37 -3.64 6.39
CA ALA A 1130 32.72 -3.96 5.12
C ALA A 1130 31.61 -5.01 5.30
N LYS A 1131 31.84 -6.05 6.12
CA LYS A 1131 30.85 -7.07 6.48
C LYS A 1131 29.65 -6.45 7.24
N ARG A 1132 29.90 -5.57 8.21
CA ARG A 1132 28.86 -4.86 8.99
C ARG A 1132 27.96 -4.02 8.07
N ILE A 1133 28.54 -3.24 7.16
CA ILE A 1133 27.77 -2.40 6.21
C ILE A 1133 27.01 -3.27 5.19
N HIS A 1134 27.60 -4.37 4.70
CA HIS A 1134 26.88 -5.31 3.84
C HIS A 1134 25.70 -5.97 4.58
N GLY A 1135 25.88 -6.34 5.85
CA GLY A 1135 24.80 -6.88 6.70
C GLY A 1135 23.66 -5.89 6.94
N ILE A 1136 23.97 -4.62 7.15
CA ILE A 1136 22.97 -3.53 7.24
C ILE A 1136 22.17 -3.43 5.93
N LEU A 1137 22.84 -3.46 4.78
CA LEU A 1137 22.18 -3.44 3.46
C LEU A 1137 21.31 -4.68 3.23
N ASP A 1138 21.81 -5.88 3.54
CA ASP A 1138 21.04 -7.13 3.40
C ASP A 1138 19.81 -7.16 4.31
N GLN A 1139 19.92 -6.67 5.56
CA GLN A 1139 18.77 -6.57 6.46
C GLN A 1139 17.72 -5.60 5.90
N ILE A 1140 18.12 -4.41 5.45
CA ILE A 1140 17.22 -3.44 4.81
C ILE A 1140 16.55 -4.07 3.58
N MET A 1141 17.30 -4.78 2.73
CA MET A 1141 16.73 -5.47 1.57
C MET A 1141 15.77 -6.61 1.96
N LYS A 1142 15.97 -7.27 3.11
CA LYS A 1142 15.11 -8.34 3.63
C LYS A 1142 13.82 -7.81 4.25
N GLU A 1143 13.85 -6.61 4.82
CA GLU A 1143 12.68 -5.90 5.40
C GLU A 1143 11.72 -5.32 4.34
N ARG A 1144 12.12 -5.22 3.07
CA ARG A 1144 11.31 -4.60 1.99
C ARG A 1144 10.66 -5.62 1.05
N SER A 1145 9.49 -5.27 0.52
CA SER A 1145 8.71 -6.05 -0.46
C SER A 1145 9.44 -6.23 -1.80
N ARG A 1146 10.25 -5.24 -2.20
CA ARG A 1146 11.01 -5.18 -3.46
C ARG A 1146 12.52 -5.24 -3.20
N TYR A 1147 13.33 -5.49 -4.22
CA TYR A 1147 14.79 -5.36 -4.16
C TYR A 1147 15.19 -4.00 -4.74
N MET A 1148 15.72 -3.11 -3.91
CA MET A 1148 16.03 -1.74 -4.32
C MET A 1148 17.33 -1.70 -5.14
N ARG A 1149 17.44 -0.73 -6.05
CA ARG A 1149 18.71 -0.42 -6.72
C ARG A 1149 19.57 0.42 -5.78
N ILE A 1150 20.71 -0.12 -5.36
CA ILE A 1150 21.72 0.61 -4.59
C ILE A 1150 22.34 1.67 -5.50
N THR A 1151 22.27 2.93 -5.08
CA THR A 1151 22.75 4.09 -5.83
C THR A 1151 23.84 4.79 -5.01
N TRP A 1152 25.09 4.56 -5.37
CA TRP A 1152 26.25 5.20 -4.74
C TRP A 1152 26.43 6.62 -5.26
N LEU A 1153 26.63 7.59 -4.37
CA LEU A 1153 26.98 8.97 -4.72
C LEU A 1153 27.93 9.58 -3.69
N ARG A 1154 28.73 10.54 -4.11
CA ARG A 1154 29.54 11.38 -3.24
C ARG A 1154 28.91 12.76 -3.10
N GLN A 1155 29.27 13.48 -2.06
CA GLN A 1155 29.04 14.91 -1.94
C GLN A 1155 29.55 15.64 -3.19
N ASN A 1156 28.75 16.58 -3.71
CA ASN A 1156 28.92 17.32 -4.95
C ASN A 1156 28.81 16.52 -6.27
N ASP A 1157 28.47 15.22 -6.27
CA ASP A 1157 28.11 14.49 -7.50
C ASP A 1157 26.73 14.96 -8.05
N LYS A 1158 26.52 14.88 -9.36
CA LYS A 1158 25.29 15.34 -10.06
C LYS A 1158 23.99 14.71 -9.52
N LEU A 1159 24.06 13.51 -8.94
CA LEU A 1159 22.90 12.79 -8.38
C LEU A 1159 22.53 13.26 -6.96
N GLU A 1160 23.33 14.13 -6.33
CA GLU A 1160 23.02 14.63 -4.99
C GLU A 1160 21.74 15.48 -4.96
N SER A 1161 21.38 16.14 -6.07
CA SER A 1161 20.09 16.82 -6.22
C SER A 1161 18.89 15.88 -6.09
N VAL A 1162 19.01 14.66 -6.63
CA VAL A 1162 18.00 13.60 -6.53
C VAL A 1162 17.95 13.02 -5.12
N PHE A 1163 19.12 12.80 -4.49
CA PHE A 1163 19.18 12.40 -3.08
C PHE A 1163 18.53 13.44 -2.15
N ARG A 1164 18.78 14.74 -2.38
CA ARG A 1164 18.21 15.86 -1.60
C ARG A 1164 16.70 15.98 -1.72
N HIS A 1165 16.07 15.53 -2.81
CA HIS A 1165 14.60 15.45 -2.89
C HIS A 1165 14.02 14.57 -1.76
N PHE A 1166 14.72 13.50 -1.37
CA PHE A 1166 14.26 12.58 -0.32
C PHE A 1166 14.59 13.05 1.12
N LEU A 1167 15.27 14.19 1.28
CA LEU A 1167 15.43 14.87 2.57
C LEU A 1167 14.17 15.70 2.86
N VAL A 1168 13.06 14.98 3.08
CA VAL A 1168 11.69 15.51 3.05
C VAL A 1168 11.37 16.65 4.04
N GLU A 1169 12.20 16.91 5.05
CA GLU A 1169 12.04 18.07 5.94
C GLU A 1169 12.56 19.38 5.32
N ASP A 1170 13.49 19.31 4.36
CA ASP A 1170 14.11 20.47 3.71
C ASP A 1170 13.16 21.15 2.71
N ARG A 1171 13.57 22.33 2.22
CA ARG A 1171 12.90 23.00 1.09
C ARG A 1171 13.14 22.20 -0.20
N GLY A 1172 12.07 21.82 -0.90
CA GLY A 1172 12.17 20.97 -2.09
C GLY A 1172 12.80 21.66 -3.29
N THR A 1173 13.31 20.86 -4.22
CA THR A 1173 13.90 21.32 -5.50
C THR A 1173 12.87 21.99 -6.42
N ASP A 1174 11.59 21.68 -6.26
CA ASP A 1174 10.42 22.33 -6.88
C ASP A 1174 10.06 23.68 -6.21
N GLY A 1175 10.79 24.09 -5.17
CA GLY A 1175 10.49 25.26 -4.35
C GLY A 1175 9.48 25.02 -3.23
N SER A 1176 9.01 23.78 -3.02
CA SER A 1176 8.08 23.44 -1.96
C SER A 1176 8.62 23.74 -0.56
N ALA A 1177 7.72 24.13 0.34
CA ALA A 1177 8.02 24.56 1.70
C ALA A 1177 8.85 23.54 2.50
N SER A 1178 9.83 24.02 3.29
CA SER A 1178 10.43 23.20 4.35
C SER A 1178 9.38 22.81 5.41
N TYR A 1179 9.67 21.84 6.27
CA TYR A 1179 8.77 21.48 7.36
C TYR A 1179 8.48 22.67 8.29
N VAL A 1180 9.47 23.54 8.54
CA VAL A 1180 9.31 24.78 9.33
C VAL A 1180 8.39 25.77 8.61
N ASP A 1181 8.62 26.02 7.32
CA ASP A 1181 7.78 26.90 6.49
C ASP A 1181 6.33 26.38 6.45
N PHE A 1182 6.15 25.07 6.29
CA PHE A 1182 4.85 24.41 6.23
C PHE A 1182 4.11 24.48 7.57
N LEU A 1183 4.78 24.27 8.70
CA LEU A 1183 4.19 24.49 10.03
C LEU A 1183 3.71 25.93 10.23
N CYS A 1184 4.46 26.92 9.73
CA CYS A 1184 4.06 28.32 9.78
C CYS A 1184 2.81 28.61 8.93
N HIS A 1185 2.73 28.04 7.71
CA HIS A 1185 1.56 28.13 6.85
C HIS A 1185 0.34 27.42 7.49
N MET A 1186 0.50 26.19 7.97
CA MET A 1186 -0.54 25.43 8.66
C MET A 1186 -1.09 26.19 9.87
N HIS A 1187 -0.23 26.83 10.66
CA HIS A 1187 -0.66 27.63 11.81
C HIS A 1187 -1.41 28.91 11.40
N LYS A 1188 -1.17 29.47 10.20
CA LYS A 1188 -2.00 30.54 9.63
C LYS A 1188 -3.36 30.00 9.22
N GLU A 1189 -3.43 28.92 8.43
CA GLU A 1189 -4.72 28.33 8.01
C GLU A 1189 -5.58 27.89 9.22
N ILE A 1190 -4.96 27.37 10.28
CA ILE A 1190 -5.64 27.06 11.55
C ILE A 1190 -6.22 28.31 12.22
N LYS A 1191 -5.55 29.47 12.14
CA LYS A 1191 -6.09 30.74 12.68
C LYS A 1191 -7.24 31.27 11.84
N ASP A 1192 -7.09 31.25 10.53
CA ASP A 1192 -8.10 31.72 9.59
C ASP A 1192 -9.36 30.82 9.59
N LEU A 1193 -9.28 29.62 10.18
CA LEU A 1193 -10.40 28.71 10.49
C LEU A 1193 -10.95 28.85 11.93
N LEU A 1194 -10.33 29.64 12.79
CA LEU A 1194 -10.73 29.87 14.19
C LEU A 1194 -11.29 31.27 14.45
N SER A 1195 -11.04 32.22 13.54
CA SER A 1195 -11.68 33.54 13.45
C SER A 1195 -13.08 33.48 12.85
#